data_AF-A0A3M1TXS8-F1
#
_entry.id   AF-A0A3M1TXS8-F1
#
_cell.length_a   1.000
_cell.length_b   1.000
_cell.length_c   1.000
_cell.angle_alpha   90.00
_cell.angle_beta   90.00
_cell.angle_gamma   90.00
#
_symmetry.space_group_name_H-M   'P 1'
#
loop_
_entity.id
_entity.type
_entity.pdbx_description
1 polymer ?
#
loop_
_entity_poly.entity_id
_entity_poly.type
_entity_poly.pdbx_seq_one_letter_code
_entity_poly.pdbx_strand_id
1 'polypeptide(L)'
;MTFALLAAAGCTPTDDSSDGGRRDGGCTPTTCEALGIECGTRDDGCGGTLDCGTCAEGECNAFGQCELPCTPASCADQGWECGSHDDGCGGTLDCGSCAAGETCSADFRCEATCQPATCADLGAQCGSHDDGCGGTLDCGTCAAGETCTPDGRCEAPCTPTTCVAEGYECGSHDDGCGGTLDCGTCGIGEICDASGLCCAPRSCQDQGYTCGMQSDGCGGTLDCGTCGSGEICNAQGQCEPGCAPTTCADLGANCGTAPDGCGGTLDCGTCPAGETCGAGGPNVCGMGTCTPVDCTQAGAECGSISDGCGAVLDCGTCANGAPCNPDHTCPVICATDQDCAGQAGTPRCRVSDGACVACLGNADCAAGEACVGNACVATSGSIGDPCVTNSDCANVSAPSCATETAGFRDGYCLSINACTSDAQCDTGSHCGFIDATTGSGTCIDSCTSDAECRSDGYLCYDADGDGSSECWPAGTGTGAVGDACAGVWECAGGASAGCATEAGGSFRQGYCFTVGCTTDADCATGAHCGFPDPNTGERICVADCTTNADCRADGYACWDGDGDQVSECWPAGTGTTPVGGACTGVWECTGGGGAVCASEDNGFRQGYCSFGPCRTTAECPAASHCGLIDPQTGEGFCLADCTDATQCRADGYLCYDTDGDQATECWPAATGTGAVGDPCVGSWECGGGVDGFCITEQADGSWPGGYCSQECAQTPCPTGSQCYTAQSGF
;
A
#
# COMPACT_ATOMS: atom_id res chain seq x y z
N MET A 1 -0.94 -32.78 22.11
CA MET A 1 -1.47 -33.83 23.02
C MET A 1 -0.38 -34.84 23.33
N THR A 2 -0.07 -35.01 24.63
CA THR A 2 0.41 -36.20 25.37
C THR A 2 1.42 -37.21 24.77
N PHE A 3 2.62 -37.22 25.37
CA PHE A 3 3.53 -38.35 25.71
C PHE A 3 3.23 -39.77 25.16
N ALA A 4 4.26 -40.42 24.57
CA ALA A 4 4.71 -41.77 24.95
C ALA A 4 6.01 -42.21 24.21
N LEU A 5 7.09 -42.36 24.97
CA LEU A 5 8.23 -43.24 24.68
C LEU A 5 7.77 -44.70 24.48
N LEU A 6 8.38 -45.43 23.55
CA LEU A 6 8.76 -46.86 23.58
C LEU A 6 9.38 -47.18 22.19
N ALA A 7 10.44 -47.94 21.96
CA ALA A 7 11.55 -48.53 22.71
C ALA A 7 12.40 -49.32 21.68
N ALA A 8 13.64 -49.63 22.08
CA ALA A 8 14.60 -50.63 21.53
C ALA A 8 15.57 -50.13 20.43
N ALA A 9 16.89 -50.28 20.54
CA ALA A 9 17.72 -50.92 21.57
C ALA A 9 19.13 -50.31 21.56
N GLY A 10 19.65 -50.02 22.75
CA GLY A 10 21.03 -49.62 22.95
C GLY A 10 22.00 -50.80 23.02
N CYS A 11 23.28 -50.47 22.87
CA CYS A 11 24.36 -51.07 23.65
C CYS A 11 25.20 -49.93 24.22
N THR A 12 25.08 -49.71 25.53
CA THR A 12 25.99 -48.89 26.33
C THR A 12 27.21 -49.73 26.74
N PRO A 13 28.38 -49.11 26.99
CA PRO A 13 29.38 -49.70 27.87
C PRO A 13 29.07 -49.32 29.31
N THR A 14 28.99 -50.33 30.19
CA THR A 14 28.95 -50.17 31.64
C THR A 14 30.36 -50.07 32.22
N ASP A 15 30.46 -49.28 33.28
CA ASP A 15 31.59 -49.11 34.19
C ASP A 15 32.20 -50.39 34.77
N ASP A 16 33.46 -50.18 35.17
CA ASP A 16 34.31 -50.92 36.10
C ASP A 16 33.64 -51.84 37.12
N SER A 17 34.11 -53.09 37.16
CA SER A 17 34.61 -53.72 38.40
C SER A 17 35.40 -55.00 38.13
N SER A 18 36.69 -54.93 38.45
CA SER A 18 37.52 -55.96 39.10
C SER A 18 37.14 -57.45 38.94
N ASP A 19 37.91 -58.21 38.16
CA ASP A 19 38.74 -59.33 38.66
C ASP A 19 39.67 -59.86 37.54
N GLY A 20 40.82 -60.41 37.92
CA GLY A 20 41.98 -60.64 37.05
C GLY A 20 41.87 -61.76 36.00
N GLY A 21 42.65 -61.62 34.92
CA GLY A 21 42.90 -62.71 33.97
C GLY A 21 43.49 -62.28 32.63
N ARG A 22 44.82 -62.23 32.56
CA ARG A 22 45.63 -62.04 31.35
C ARG A 22 45.19 -63.02 30.23
N ARG A 23 44.79 -62.50 29.07
CA ARG A 23 44.83 -63.22 27.79
C ARG A 23 45.59 -62.36 26.78
N ASP A 24 46.78 -62.80 26.43
CA ASP A 24 47.59 -62.23 25.36
C ASP A 24 47.03 -62.64 23.99
N GLY A 25 46.97 -61.69 23.05
CA GLY A 25 47.04 -61.90 21.60
C GLY A 25 45.83 -61.36 20.79
N GLY A 26 45.90 -60.25 20.05
CA GLY A 26 47.02 -59.35 19.72
C GLY A 26 46.51 -57.96 19.29
N CYS A 27 47.39 -56.94 19.42
CA CYS A 27 47.11 -55.55 19.06
C CYS A 27 47.53 -55.29 17.60
N THR A 28 46.69 -54.60 16.82
CA THR A 28 46.98 -54.26 15.41
C THR A 28 47.29 -52.76 15.33
N PRO A 29 48.52 -52.34 14.97
CA PRO A 29 48.91 -50.92 14.93
C PRO A 29 48.17 -50.11 13.85
N THR A 30 47.91 -48.83 14.12
CA THR A 30 47.26 -47.90 13.17
C THR A 30 48.24 -47.34 12.11
N THR A 31 47.75 -46.65 11.07
CA THR A 31 48.59 -46.03 10.00
C THR A 31 48.38 -44.51 9.88
N CYS A 32 49.33 -43.79 9.26
CA CYS A 32 49.26 -42.33 9.11
C CYS A 32 48.05 -41.89 8.31
N GLU A 33 47.75 -42.64 7.26
CA GLU A 33 46.60 -42.43 6.38
C GLU A 33 45.28 -42.67 7.13
N ALA A 34 45.22 -43.67 8.03
CA ALA A 34 44.06 -43.90 8.88
C ALA A 34 43.87 -42.81 9.95
N LEU A 35 44.91 -42.03 10.26
CA LEU A 35 44.85 -40.87 11.17
C LEU A 35 44.71 -39.53 10.44
N GLY A 36 44.77 -39.50 9.11
CA GLY A 36 44.70 -38.27 8.31
C GLY A 36 45.88 -37.32 8.55
N ILE A 37 47.06 -37.83 8.93
CA ILE A 37 48.25 -37.03 9.26
C ILE A 37 49.27 -37.09 8.13
N GLU A 38 49.76 -35.92 7.69
CA GLU A 38 50.67 -35.76 6.54
C GLU A 38 52.15 -35.61 6.93
N CYS A 39 52.44 -35.19 8.16
CA CYS A 39 53.81 -35.00 8.66
C CYS A 39 53.92 -35.20 10.19
N GLY A 40 55.11 -35.53 10.68
CA GLY A 40 55.42 -35.71 12.10
C GLY A 40 55.30 -37.15 12.62
N THR A 41 55.66 -37.37 13.89
CA THR A 41 55.66 -38.70 14.53
C THR A 41 54.54 -38.86 15.55
N ARG A 42 53.84 -40.01 15.57
CA ARG A 42 52.70 -40.32 16.46
C ARG A 42 52.75 -41.74 17.02
N ASP A 43 52.00 -42.02 18.08
CA ASP A 43 51.88 -43.36 18.67
C ASP A 43 50.97 -44.24 17.79
N ASP A 44 51.33 -45.51 17.60
CA ASP A 44 50.58 -46.45 16.74
C ASP A 44 49.42 -47.16 17.46
N GLY A 45 49.19 -46.84 18.74
CA GLY A 45 48.13 -47.40 19.58
C GLY A 45 48.45 -48.76 20.17
N CYS A 46 49.61 -49.34 19.84
CA CYS A 46 50.11 -50.61 20.34
C CYS A 46 51.47 -50.47 21.06
N GLY A 47 51.87 -49.23 21.38
CA GLY A 47 53.11 -48.92 22.07
C GLY A 47 54.33 -48.78 21.14
N GLY A 48 54.11 -48.71 19.83
CA GLY A 48 55.11 -48.32 18.83
C GLY A 48 54.89 -46.89 18.33
N THR A 49 55.82 -46.38 17.52
CA THR A 49 55.79 -45.01 16.98
C THR A 49 55.78 -45.04 15.47
N LEU A 50 54.88 -44.27 14.88
CA LEU A 50 54.61 -44.12 13.46
C LEU A 50 55.15 -42.76 12.98
N ASP A 51 55.97 -42.75 11.93
CA ASP A 51 56.56 -41.54 11.34
C ASP A 51 55.89 -41.24 9.99
N CYS A 52 55.17 -40.12 9.92
CA CYS A 52 54.36 -39.71 8.78
C CYS A 52 55.07 -38.76 7.82
N GLY A 53 56.36 -38.45 8.04
CA GLY A 53 57.16 -37.66 7.11
C GLY A 53 57.24 -36.17 7.45
N THR A 54 57.68 -35.35 6.49
CA THR A 54 57.90 -33.90 6.64
C THR A 54 57.32 -33.12 5.47
N CYS A 55 56.95 -31.87 5.70
CA CYS A 55 56.39 -30.97 4.69
C CYS A 55 57.35 -30.65 3.54
N ALA A 56 56.83 -30.60 2.31
CA ALA A 56 57.59 -30.24 1.13
C ALA A 56 57.87 -28.72 1.05
N GLU A 57 56.89 -27.90 1.46
CA GLU A 57 56.99 -26.47 1.68
C GLU A 57 56.18 -26.11 2.94
N GLY A 58 56.66 -25.16 3.75
CA GLY A 58 56.03 -24.81 5.02
C GLY A 58 56.53 -25.60 6.24
N GLU A 59 55.90 -25.38 7.39
CA GLU A 59 56.22 -26.06 8.65
C GLU A 59 55.09 -27.00 9.09
N CYS A 60 55.46 -28.12 9.71
CA CYS A 60 54.50 -29.10 10.21
C CYS A 60 53.90 -28.61 11.53
N ASN A 61 52.61 -28.28 11.52
CA ASN A 61 51.91 -27.81 12.71
C ASN A 61 51.67 -28.98 13.71
N ALA A 62 51.19 -28.67 14.92
CA ALA A 62 51.05 -29.67 15.99
C ALA A 62 50.03 -30.80 15.70
N PHE A 63 49.19 -30.60 14.68
CA PHE A 63 48.21 -31.57 14.18
C PHE A 63 48.75 -32.42 13.03
N GLY A 64 49.97 -32.14 12.57
CA GLY A 64 50.65 -32.91 11.54
C GLY A 64 50.27 -32.51 10.11
N GLN A 65 49.95 -31.23 9.90
CA GLN A 65 49.66 -30.61 8.60
C GLN A 65 50.70 -29.53 8.24
N CYS A 66 50.87 -29.25 6.96
CA CYS A 66 51.91 -28.36 6.43
C CYS A 66 51.39 -26.97 6.03
N GLU A 67 51.93 -25.89 6.61
CA GLU A 67 51.47 -24.50 6.35
C GLU A 67 52.61 -23.51 6.00
N LEU A 68 52.29 -22.50 5.15
CA LEU A 68 53.20 -21.44 4.66
C LEU A 68 53.11 -20.13 5.49
N PRO A 69 54.15 -19.28 5.54
CA PRO A 69 54.18 -18.09 6.41
C PRO A 69 53.40 -16.87 5.86
N CYS A 70 52.76 -16.14 6.78
CA CYS A 70 51.86 -15.00 6.55
C CYS A 70 52.60 -13.66 6.30
N THR A 71 52.04 -12.79 5.44
CA THR A 71 52.51 -11.40 5.21
C THR A 71 51.48 -10.38 5.69
N PRO A 72 51.82 -9.43 6.60
CA PRO A 72 50.80 -8.60 7.25
C PRO A 72 50.31 -7.40 6.41
N ALA A 73 49.06 -7.02 6.62
CA ALA A 73 48.36 -5.93 5.94
C ALA A 73 48.73 -4.53 6.48
N SER A 74 48.49 -3.47 5.68
CA SER A 74 48.75 -2.08 6.08
C SER A 74 47.45 -1.24 6.12
N CYS A 75 47.44 -0.16 6.92
CA CYS A 75 46.23 0.66 7.14
C CYS A 75 45.69 1.26 5.84
N ALA A 76 46.59 1.61 4.92
CA ALA A 76 46.24 2.21 3.64
C ALA A 76 45.59 1.20 2.68
N ASP A 77 45.96 -0.09 2.78
CA ASP A 77 45.40 -1.15 1.95
C ASP A 77 43.97 -1.51 2.40
N GLN A 78 43.67 -1.31 3.69
CA GLN A 78 42.36 -1.58 4.32
C GLN A 78 41.46 -0.33 4.42
N GLY A 79 41.99 0.86 4.13
CA GLY A 79 41.24 2.12 4.14
C GLY A 79 40.90 2.67 5.52
N TRP A 80 41.65 2.28 6.56
CA TRP A 80 41.42 2.71 7.96
C TRP A 80 42.19 3.98 8.31
N GLU A 81 41.53 4.93 8.96
CA GLU A 81 42.08 6.26 9.29
C GLU A 81 42.40 6.44 10.78
N CYS A 82 41.72 5.73 11.67
CA CYS A 82 42.06 5.67 13.10
C CYS A 82 41.74 4.29 13.71
N GLY A 83 42.32 4.00 14.88
CA GLY A 83 42.17 2.75 15.63
C GLY A 83 43.36 1.80 15.52
N SER A 84 43.41 0.80 16.40
CA SER A 84 44.45 -0.25 16.42
C SER A 84 43.82 -1.60 16.07
N HIS A 85 44.38 -2.27 15.08
CA HIS A 85 43.79 -3.41 14.38
C HIS A 85 44.77 -4.58 14.29
N ASP A 86 44.31 -5.78 13.98
CA ASP A 86 45.21 -6.92 13.70
C ASP A 86 45.75 -6.79 12.26
N ASP A 87 47.04 -7.07 12.08
CA ASP A 87 47.68 -7.03 10.77
C ASP A 87 47.42 -8.30 9.93
N GLY A 88 46.60 -9.21 10.43
CA GLY A 88 46.24 -10.47 9.78
C GLY A 88 47.28 -11.56 9.96
N CYS A 89 48.38 -11.29 10.65
CA CYS A 89 49.45 -12.24 10.96
C CYS A 89 49.78 -12.30 12.46
N GLY A 90 48.87 -11.81 13.32
CA GLY A 90 49.01 -11.84 14.77
C GLY A 90 49.84 -10.69 15.36
N GLY A 91 50.14 -9.66 14.55
CA GLY A 91 50.66 -8.37 15.00
C GLY A 91 49.56 -7.31 15.08
N THR A 92 49.80 -6.23 15.81
CA THR A 92 48.85 -5.11 15.92
C THR A 92 49.33 -3.93 15.08
N LEU A 93 48.49 -3.51 14.15
CA LEU A 93 48.62 -2.37 13.26
C LEU A 93 47.84 -1.16 13.81
N ASP A 94 48.57 -0.13 14.27
CA ASP A 94 47.98 1.10 14.80
C ASP A 94 47.88 2.18 13.71
N CYS A 95 46.64 2.50 13.31
CA CYS A 95 46.33 3.47 12.25
C CYS A 95 46.18 4.90 12.78
N GLY A 96 46.45 5.16 14.07
CA GLY A 96 46.44 6.48 14.66
C GLY A 96 45.10 6.86 15.28
N SER A 97 44.97 8.12 15.71
CA SER A 97 43.76 8.64 16.36
C SER A 97 43.25 9.89 15.65
N CYS A 98 41.93 10.04 15.68
CA CYS A 98 41.21 11.08 14.99
C CYS A 98 41.44 12.47 15.64
N ALA A 99 41.19 13.56 14.91
CA ALA A 99 41.46 14.92 15.40
C ALA A 99 40.48 15.35 16.51
N ALA A 100 40.84 16.39 17.27
CA ALA A 100 40.02 16.85 18.39
C ALA A 100 38.62 17.33 17.92
N GLY A 101 37.55 16.68 18.41
CA GLY A 101 36.15 16.92 18.04
C GLY A 101 35.52 15.76 17.25
N GLU A 102 36.35 14.84 16.78
CA GLU A 102 35.95 13.65 16.04
C GLU A 102 36.11 12.40 16.92
N THR A 103 35.23 11.44 16.70
CA THR A 103 35.29 10.09 17.23
C THR A 103 35.54 9.13 16.08
N CYS A 104 36.32 8.09 16.36
CA CYS A 104 36.51 6.98 15.42
C CYS A 104 35.15 6.28 15.30
N SER A 105 34.53 6.36 14.13
CA SER A 105 33.28 5.66 13.87
C SER A 105 33.52 4.16 13.78
N ALA A 106 32.43 3.38 13.77
CA ALA A 106 32.52 1.93 13.66
C ALA A 106 33.21 1.47 12.37
N ASP A 107 33.18 2.31 11.32
CA ASP A 107 33.86 2.06 10.04
C ASP A 107 35.32 2.56 10.01
N PHE A 108 35.86 2.89 11.18
CA PHE A 108 37.25 3.29 11.40
C PHE A 108 37.66 4.56 10.64
N ARG A 109 36.68 5.44 10.44
CA ARG A 109 36.85 6.80 9.92
C ARG A 109 36.69 7.81 11.04
N CYS A 110 37.35 8.96 10.86
CA CYS A 110 37.20 10.08 11.78
C CYS A 110 35.86 10.78 11.49
N GLU A 111 34.88 10.70 12.40
CA GLU A 111 33.58 11.34 12.24
C GLU A 111 33.27 12.29 13.41
N ALA A 112 32.60 13.40 13.13
CA ALA A 112 32.27 14.38 14.17
C ALA A 112 31.23 13.83 15.16
N THR A 113 31.41 14.11 16.45
CA THR A 113 30.45 13.72 17.50
C THR A 113 29.11 14.45 17.38
N CYS A 114 27.99 13.77 17.69
CA CYS A 114 26.64 14.37 17.78
C CYS A 114 26.72 15.62 18.67
N GLN A 115 26.51 16.79 18.09
CA GLN A 115 26.42 18.04 18.84
C GLN A 115 24.95 18.22 19.23
N PRO A 116 24.61 18.20 20.53
CA PRO A 116 23.25 18.47 20.98
C PRO A 116 22.79 19.80 20.42
N ALA A 117 21.65 19.81 19.73
CA ALA A 117 21.09 21.03 19.19
C ALA A 117 20.84 22.00 20.34
N THR A 118 21.28 23.25 20.25
CA THR A 118 20.90 24.23 21.28
C THR A 118 19.49 24.75 21.00
N CYS A 119 18.87 25.41 21.98
CA CYS A 119 17.59 26.10 21.78
C CYS A 119 17.64 27.08 20.58
N ALA A 120 18.81 27.65 20.31
CA ALA A 120 19.00 28.52 19.15
C ALA A 120 19.03 27.74 17.82
N ASP A 121 19.57 26.51 17.82
CA ASP A 121 19.61 25.65 16.64
C ASP A 121 18.21 25.09 16.31
N LEU A 122 17.39 24.85 17.34
CA LEU A 122 15.97 24.45 17.21
C LEU A 122 15.03 25.64 16.94
N GLY A 123 15.52 26.87 17.07
CA GLY A 123 14.69 28.08 17.00
C GLY A 123 13.68 28.24 18.15
N ALA A 124 13.86 27.50 19.25
CA ALA A 124 13.01 27.49 20.43
C ALA A 124 13.41 28.60 21.42
N GLN A 125 12.45 29.44 21.79
CA GLN A 125 12.57 30.57 22.73
C GLN A 125 11.99 30.27 24.11
N CYS A 126 11.10 29.28 24.22
CA CYS A 126 10.56 28.76 25.48
C CYS A 126 10.14 27.28 25.33
N GLY A 127 9.91 26.60 26.46
CA GLY A 127 9.45 25.20 26.49
C GLY A 127 10.56 24.16 26.55
N SER A 128 10.18 22.89 26.67
CA SER A 128 11.11 21.75 26.76
C SER A 128 11.14 20.97 25.44
N HIS A 129 12.34 20.78 24.88
CA HIS A 129 12.55 20.21 23.54
C HIS A 129 13.65 19.15 23.56
N ASP A 130 13.58 18.18 22.65
CA ASP A 130 14.63 17.17 22.47
C ASP A 130 15.84 17.77 21.73
N ASP A 131 17.06 17.45 22.19
CA ASP A 131 18.30 17.96 21.61
C ASP A 131 18.80 17.18 20.38
N GLY A 132 18.05 16.17 19.94
CA GLY A 132 18.38 15.32 18.80
C GLY A 132 19.50 14.31 19.09
N CYS A 133 20.04 14.29 20.30
CA CYS A 133 21.05 13.36 20.78
C CYS A 133 20.61 12.66 22.09
N GLY A 134 19.30 12.66 22.41
CA GLY A 134 18.70 11.95 23.54
C GLY A 134 18.67 12.72 24.88
N GLY A 135 18.97 14.02 24.86
CA GLY A 135 18.79 14.93 26.00
C GLY A 135 17.60 15.87 25.82
N THR A 136 17.09 16.44 26.92
CA THR A 136 16.02 17.45 26.90
C THR A 136 16.58 18.83 27.21
N LEU A 137 16.43 19.80 26.30
CA LEU A 137 16.67 21.22 26.55
C LEU A 137 15.44 21.90 27.15
N ASP A 138 15.66 22.68 28.20
CA ASP A 138 14.71 23.69 28.66
C ASP A 138 15.11 25.05 28.08
N CYS A 139 14.33 25.52 27.10
CA CYS A 139 14.55 26.76 26.39
C CYS A 139 13.97 27.98 27.09
N GLY A 140 13.54 27.82 28.35
CA GLY A 140 13.09 28.91 29.20
C GLY A 140 11.59 29.18 29.12
N THR A 141 11.19 30.34 29.65
CA THR A 141 9.79 30.77 29.69
C THR A 141 9.65 32.14 29.04
N CYS A 142 8.54 32.32 28.34
CA CYS A 142 8.27 33.53 27.56
C CYS A 142 7.99 34.74 28.49
N ALA A 143 8.08 35.97 27.96
CA ALA A 143 7.89 37.17 28.78
C ALA A 143 6.43 37.31 29.27
N ALA A 144 6.20 38.12 30.30
CA ALA A 144 4.87 38.24 30.92
C ALA A 144 3.80 38.69 29.91
N GLY A 145 2.84 37.79 29.64
CA GLY A 145 1.74 38.00 28.69
C GLY A 145 1.84 37.15 27.42
N GLU A 146 3.02 36.62 27.10
CA GLU A 146 3.26 35.74 25.96
C GLU A 146 2.99 34.28 26.32
N THR A 147 2.62 33.47 25.33
CA THR A 147 2.35 32.04 25.48
C THR A 147 3.38 31.24 24.70
N CYS A 148 3.85 30.14 25.28
CA CYS A 148 4.76 29.22 24.59
C CYS A 148 3.93 28.36 23.64
N THR A 149 4.17 28.44 22.34
CA THR A 149 3.57 27.52 21.38
C THR A 149 4.24 26.14 21.47
N PRO A 150 3.60 25.06 20.94
CA PRO A 150 4.19 23.72 20.91
C PRO A 150 5.55 23.67 20.19
N ASP A 151 5.76 24.51 19.18
CA ASP A 151 7.04 24.66 18.45
C ASP A 151 8.08 25.51 19.22
N GLY A 152 7.81 25.83 20.48
CA GLY A 152 8.76 26.51 21.37
C GLY A 152 8.91 28.01 21.15
N ARG A 153 7.98 28.69 20.48
CA ARG A 153 8.08 30.15 20.25
C ARG A 153 7.32 30.94 21.33
N CYS A 154 7.91 32.06 21.74
CA CYS A 154 7.24 33.05 22.57
C CYS A 154 6.32 33.88 21.69
N GLU A 155 5.01 33.64 21.78
CA GLU A 155 4.04 34.45 21.03
C GLU A 155 3.28 35.37 21.97
N ALA A 156 3.29 36.66 21.63
CA ALA A 156 2.41 37.64 22.25
C ALA A 156 0.96 37.17 22.16
N PRO A 157 0.11 37.48 23.15
CA PRO A 157 -1.29 37.11 23.08
C PRO A 157 -1.85 37.75 21.82
N CYS A 158 -2.45 36.93 20.97
CA CYS A 158 -2.94 37.36 19.68
C CYS A 158 -3.80 38.61 19.86
N THR A 159 -3.35 39.74 19.33
CA THR A 159 -4.11 40.98 19.33
C THR A 159 -5.05 40.92 18.15
N PRO A 160 -6.37 40.82 18.37
CA PRO A 160 -7.35 40.81 17.29
C PRO A 160 -7.09 41.95 16.32
N THR A 161 -7.06 41.67 15.03
CA THR A 161 -7.04 42.73 14.03
C THR A 161 -8.35 43.53 14.10
N THR A 162 -8.41 44.65 13.40
CA THR A 162 -9.62 45.49 13.35
C THR A 162 -10.04 45.68 11.91
N CYS A 163 -11.33 45.97 11.69
CA CYS A 163 -11.86 46.18 10.33
C CYS A 163 -11.04 47.21 9.56
N VAL A 164 -10.65 48.29 10.23
CA VAL A 164 -9.87 49.37 9.63
C VAL A 164 -8.43 48.94 9.28
N ALA A 165 -7.85 48.02 10.06
CA ALA A 165 -6.49 47.55 9.83
C ALA A 165 -6.39 46.66 8.59
N GLU A 166 -7.38 45.79 8.38
CA GLU A 166 -7.47 44.92 7.19
C GLU A 166 -8.20 45.58 6.01
N GLY A 167 -8.82 46.75 6.23
CA GLY A 167 -9.56 47.48 5.20
C GLY A 167 -10.97 46.96 4.94
N TYR A 168 -11.54 46.18 5.85
CA TYR A 168 -12.94 45.74 5.80
C TYR A 168 -13.89 46.89 6.18
N GLU A 169 -14.94 47.07 5.39
CA GLU A 169 -15.98 48.07 5.58
C GLU A 169 -17.31 47.47 6.05
N CYS A 170 -17.58 46.19 5.77
CA CYS A 170 -18.75 45.45 6.25
C CYS A 170 -18.47 43.93 6.37
N GLY A 171 -19.37 43.21 7.04
CA GLY A 171 -19.32 41.75 7.17
C GLY A 171 -18.65 41.23 8.45
N SER A 172 -18.77 39.93 8.68
CA SER A 172 -18.17 39.22 9.81
C SER A 172 -16.92 38.48 9.34
N HIS A 173 -15.77 38.84 9.88
CA HIS A 173 -14.46 38.31 9.50
C HIS A 173 -13.76 37.69 10.70
N ASP A 174 -12.81 36.80 10.45
CA ASP A 174 -11.94 36.30 11.52
C ASP A 174 -11.01 37.42 11.99
N ASP A 175 -10.81 37.53 13.30
CA ASP A 175 -9.96 38.56 13.88
C ASP A 175 -8.46 38.17 13.93
N GLY A 176 -8.10 37.05 13.31
CA GLY A 176 -6.77 36.46 13.30
C GLY A 176 -6.44 35.66 14.56
N CYS A 177 -7.37 35.62 15.53
CA CYS A 177 -7.16 35.07 16.87
C CYS A 177 -8.26 34.09 17.30
N GLY A 178 -9.09 33.62 16.35
CA GLY A 178 -10.22 32.73 16.60
C GLY A 178 -11.46 33.43 17.17
N GLY A 179 -11.48 34.77 17.18
CA GLY A 179 -12.66 35.59 17.43
C GLY A 179 -13.27 36.12 16.12
N THR A 180 -14.51 36.62 16.19
CA THR A 180 -15.20 37.20 15.03
C THR A 180 -15.25 38.72 15.14
N LEU A 181 -14.73 39.39 14.12
CA LEU A 181 -14.76 40.82 13.92
C LEU A 181 -16.00 41.20 13.08
N ASP A 182 -16.98 41.86 13.70
CA ASP A 182 -18.16 42.40 13.01
C ASP A 182 -17.88 43.83 12.53
N CYS A 183 -17.68 43.97 11.21
CA CYS A 183 -17.38 45.24 10.55
C CYS A 183 -18.62 46.04 10.16
N GLY A 184 -19.80 45.63 10.64
CA GLY A 184 -21.05 46.31 10.38
C GLY A 184 -21.62 45.96 9.02
N THR A 185 -22.56 46.79 8.56
CA THR A 185 -23.31 46.58 7.33
C THR A 185 -23.13 47.76 6.40
N CYS A 186 -23.12 47.49 5.11
CA CYS A 186 -22.93 48.50 4.08
C CYS A 186 -24.15 49.44 3.98
N GLY A 187 -24.01 50.54 3.24
CA GLY A 187 -25.07 51.54 3.08
C GLY A 187 -26.32 51.00 2.37
N ILE A 188 -27.40 51.79 2.38
CA ILE A 188 -28.66 51.40 1.72
C ILE A 188 -28.46 51.14 0.22
N GLY A 189 -28.65 49.89 -0.21
CA GLY A 189 -28.49 49.48 -1.61
C GLY A 189 -27.09 48.99 -1.98
N GLU A 190 -26.17 48.91 -1.02
CA GLU A 190 -24.85 48.29 -1.18
C GLU A 190 -24.86 46.86 -0.59
N ILE A 191 -24.00 46.01 -1.14
CA ILE A 191 -23.82 44.62 -0.72
C ILE A 191 -22.42 44.47 -0.16
N CYS A 192 -22.29 43.70 0.92
CA CYS A 192 -20.99 43.29 1.44
C CYS A 192 -20.48 42.17 0.54
N ASP A 193 -19.44 42.44 -0.25
CA ASP A 193 -18.82 41.38 -1.02
C ASP A 193 -18.00 40.44 -0.13
N ALA A 194 -17.54 39.33 -0.70
CA ALA A 194 -16.73 38.33 0.01
C ALA A 194 -15.37 38.88 0.47
N SER A 195 -14.94 40.04 -0.05
CA SER A 195 -13.71 40.72 0.36
C SER A 195 -13.93 41.71 1.51
N GLY A 196 -15.16 41.82 2.03
CA GLY A 196 -15.51 42.69 3.14
C GLY A 196 -15.68 44.17 2.77
N LEU A 197 -15.81 44.49 1.48
CA LEU A 197 -15.99 45.86 1.00
C LEU A 197 -17.45 46.17 0.64
N CYS A 198 -17.86 47.43 0.85
CA CYS A 198 -19.17 47.89 0.42
C CYS A 198 -19.18 48.07 -1.10
N CYS A 199 -19.97 47.25 -1.79
CA CYS A 199 -20.09 47.30 -3.23
C CYS A 199 -21.50 47.75 -3.62
N ALA A 200 -21.60 48.81 -4.42
CA ALA A 200 -22.86 49.24 -5.03
C ALA A 200 -23.07 48.48 -6.35
N PRO A 201 -24.09 47.60 -6.47
CA PRO A 201 -24.38 46.86 -7.68
C PRO A 201 -24.60 47.80 -8.86
N ARG A 202 -23.87 47.61 -9.96
CA ARG A 202 -24.05 48.44 -11.16
C ARG A 202 -25.24 47.92 -11.96
N SER A 203 -25.97 48.79 -12.64
CA SER A 203 -27.01 48.34 -13.57
C SER A 203 -26.42 47.95 -14.92
N CYS A 204 -27.19 47.21 -15.73
CA CYS A 204 -26.81 46.89 -17.12
C CYS A 204 -26.45 48.14 -17.93
N GLN A 205 -27.19 49.23 -17.72
CA GLN A 205 -26.98 50.49 -18.44
C GLN A 205 -25.68 51.18 -18.02
N ASP A 206 -25.31 51.12 -16.74
CA ASP A 206 -24.07 51.71 -16.24
C ASP A 206 -22.83 50.96 -16.76
N GLN A 207 -22.99 49.67 -17.06
CA GLN A 207 -21.94 48.81 -17.59
C GLN A 207 -21.93 48.72 -19.12
N GLY A 208 -22.95 49.27 -19.79
CA GLY A 208 -23.06 49.26 -21.25
C GLY A 208 -23.54 47.94 -21.85
N TYR A 209 -24.13 47.05 -21.05
CA TYR A 209 -24.72 45.79 -21.52
C TYR A 209 -26.15 45.99 -22.00
N THR A 210 -26.51 45.35 -23.11
CA THR A 210 -27.83 45.46 -23.74
C THR A 210 -28.61 44.14 -23.78
N CYS A 211 -27.95 43.00 -23.56
CA CYS A 211 -28.58 41.70 -23.34
C CYS A 211 -27.69 40.76 -22.51
N GLY A 212 -28.27 39.64 -22.06
CA GLY A 212 -27.57 38.55 -21.37
C GLY A 212 -27.55 38.65 -19.84
N MET A 213 -27.15 37.56 -19.19
CA MET A 213 -26.91 37.51 -17.75
C MET A 213 -25.50 38.03 -17.48
N GLN A 214 -25.40 39.14 -16.76
CA GLN A 214 -24.15 39.84 -16.51
C GLN A 214 -23.90 39.95 -15.01
N SER A 215 -22.64 40.06 -14.60
CA SER A 215 -22.35 40.37 -13.20
C SER A 215 -22.73 41.81 -12.87
N ASP A 216 -23.26 42.05 -11.69
CA ASP A 216 -23.44 43.40 -11.14
C ASP A 216 -22.14 44.03 -10.61
N GLY A 217 -21.03 43.28 -10.65
CA GLY A 217 -19.73 43.67 -10.12
C GLY A 217 -19.57 43.47 -8.62
N CYS A 218 -20.60 42.96 -7.93
CA CYS A 218 -20.67 42.76 -6.48
C CYS A 218 -21.08 41.32 -6.10
N GLY A 219 -20.95 40.37 -7.03
CA GLY A 219 -21.27 38.95 -6.83
C GLY A 219 -22.73 38.57 -7.13
N GLY A 220 -23.59 39.53 -7.51
CA GLY A 220 -24.93 39.29 -8.00
C GLY A 220 -24.99 39.20 -9.54
N THR A 221 -26.12 38.68 -10.03
CA THR A 221 -26.37 38.53 -11.48
C THR A 221 -27.49 39.46 -11.92
N LEU A 222 -27.21 40.27 -12.96
CA LEU A 222 -28.15 41.12 -13.66
C LEU A 222 -28.70 40.39 -14.89
N ASP A 223 -30.01 40.37 -15.06
CA ASP A 223 -30.64 40.04 -16.34
C ASP A 223 -30.77 41.33 -17.16
N CYS A 224 -29.89 41.50 -18.15
CA CYS A 224 -29.88 42.65 -19.05
C CYS A 224 -30.86 42.52 -20.23
N GLY A 225 -31.75 41.52 -20.17
CA GLY A 225 -32.76 41.26 -21.19
C GLY A 225 -32.23 40.39 -22.33
N THR A 226 -33.09 40.20 -23.32
CA THR A 226 -32.78 39.43 -24.54
C THR A 226 -32.69 40.37 -25.74
N CYS A 227 -31.86 40.00 -26.71
CA CYS A 227 -31.68 40.78 -27.93
C CYS A 227 -32.92 40.63 -28.85
N GLY A 228 -33.05 41.49 -29.87
CA GLY A 228 -34.20 41.47 -30.78
C GLY A 228 -34.28 40.18 -31.62
N SER A 229 -35.40 39.98 -32.32
CA SER A 229 -35.59 38.81 -33.18
C SER A 229 -34.50 38.73 -34.26
N GLY A 230 -33.67 37.68 -34.22
CA GLY A 230 -32.56 37.45 -35.16
C GLY A 230 -31.20 37.97 -34.69
N GLU A 231 -31.10 38.46 -33.45
CA GLU A 231 -29.84 38.87 -32.83
C GLU A 231 -29.44 37.88 -31.73
N ILE A 232 -28.13 37.70 -31.54
CA ILE A 232 -27.57 36.93 -30.43
C ILE A 232 -26.87 37.87 -29.45
N CYS A 233 -26.87 37.49 -28.17
CA CYS A 233 -26.08 38.18 -27.17
C CYS A 233 -24.65 37.65 -27.26
N ASN A 234 -23.72 38.48 -27.69
CA ASN A 234 -22.31 38.08 -27.67
C ASN A 234 -21.76 38.08 -26.24
N ALA A 235 -20.54 37.53 -26.09
CA ALA A 235 -19.85 37.44 -24.80
C ALA A 235 -19.58 38.81 -24.16
N GLN A 236 -19.62 39.90 -24.94
CA GLN A 236 -19.48 41.28 -24.46
C GLN A 236 -20.81 41.91 -24.03
N GLY A 237 -21.91 41.14 -24.00
CA GLY A 237 -23.23 41.60 -23.57
C GLY A 237 -23.91 42.56 -24.56
N GLN A 238 -23.52 42.49 -25.84
CA GLN A 238 -24.08 43.31 -26.91
C GLN A 238 -24.95 42.47 -27.85
N CYS A 239 -26.05 43.07 -28.34
CA CYS A 239 -26.84 42.51 -29.42
C CYS A 239 -26.04 42.61 -30.72
N GLU A 240 -25.75 41.48 -31.34
CA GLU A 240 -25.20 41.44 -32.68
C GLU A 240 -26.07 40.59 -33.61
N PRO A 241 -26.00 40.80 -34.93
CA PRO A 241 -26.72 39.95 -35.87
C PRO A 241 -26.37 38.50 -35.62
N GLY A 242 -27.38 37.67 -35.37
CA GLY A 242 -27.21 36.25 -35.13
C GLY A 242 -26.57 35.54 -36.32
N CYS A 243 -26.07 34.33 -36.06
CA CYS A 243 -25.55 33.43 -37.07
C CYS A 243 -26.52 33.41 -38.28
N ALA A 244 -26.01 33.80 -39.45
CA ALA A 244 -26.80 33.78 -40.68
C ALA A 244 -26.86 32.32 -41.15
N PRO A 245 -28.05 31.67 -41.14
CA PRO A 245 -28.17 30.28 -41.53
C PRO A 245 -27.75 30.12 -42.99
N THR A 246 -26.94 29.11 -43.25
CA THR A 246 -26.58 28.73 -44.62
C THR A 246 -27.84 28.27 -45.35
N THR A 247 -27.83 28.27 -46.69
CA THR A 247 -28.94 27.73 -47.48
C THR A 247 -28.58 26.39 -48.11
N CYS A 248 -29.59 25.61 -48.52
CA CYS A 248 -29.36 24.39 -49.31
C CYS A 248 -28.52 24.65 -50.55
N ALA A 249 -28.67 25.83 -51.18
CA ALA A 249 -27.86 26.22 -52.33
C ALA A 249 -26.39 26.46 -51.97
N ASP A 250 -26.13 27.06 -50.80
CA ASP A 250 -24.76 27.33 -50.31
C ASP A 250 -24.03 26.04 -49.92
N LEU A 251 -24.76 25.04 -49.41
CA LEU A 251 -24.25 23.68 -49.13
C LEU A 251 -24.12 22.81 -50.38
N GLY A 252 -24.62 23.26 -51.54
CA GLY A 252 -24.74 22.42 -52.73
C GLY A 252 -25.72 21.25 -52.57
N ALA A 253 -26.57 21.27 -51.54
CA ALA A 253 -27.56 20.24 -51.23
C ALA A 253 -28.84 20.43 -52.07
N ASN A 254 -29.37 19.34 -52.61
CA ASN A 254 -30.63 19.35 -53.37
C ASN A 254 -31.63 18.26 -52.92
N CYS A 255 -31.35 17.61 -51.79
CA CYS A 255 -32.25 16.68 -51.15
C CYS A 255 -31.93 16.49 -49.66
N GLY A 256 -32.90 15.94 -48.93
CA GLY A 256 -32.75 15.57 -47.52
C GLY A 256 -32.65 16.77 -46.59
N THR A 257 -32.40 16.50 -45.32
CA THR A 257 -32.18 17.54 -44.31
C THR A 257 -30.70 17.77 -44.06
N ALA A 258 -30.33 19.02 -43.78
CA ALA A 258 -28.95 19.41 -43.47
C ALA A 258 -28.93 20.47 -42.36
N PRO A 259 -27.90 20.52 -41.49
CA PRO A 259 -27.79 21.58 -40.49
C PRO A 259 -27.57 22.95 -41.17
N ASP A 260 -28.13 24.01 -40.61
CA ASP A 260 -28.00 25.38 -41.15
C ASP A 260 -26.72 26.11 -40.68
N GLY A 261 -25.92 25.45 -39.83
CA GLY A 261 -24.70 26.01 -39.23
C GLY A 261 -24.95 26.92 -38.02
N CYS A 262 -26.22 27.12 -37.62
CA CYS A 262 -26.66 28.01 -36.56
C CYS A 262 -27.58 27.30 -35.55
N GLY A 263 -27.60 25.96 -35.55
CA GLY A 263 -28.42 25.12 -34.67
C GLY A 263 -29.83 24.82 -35.21
N GLY A 264 -30.16 25.26 -36.42
CA GLY A 264 -31.38 24.89 -37.13
C GLY A 264 -31.15 23.83 -38.22
N THR A 265 -32.24 23.36 -38.82
CA THR A 265 -32.24 22.33 -39.87
C THR A 265 -32.88 22.87 -41.15
N LEU A 266 -32.19 22.69 -42.27
CA LEU A 266 -32.66 22.96 -43.62
C LEU A 266 -33.35 21.72 -44.20
N ASP A 267 -34.45 21.92 -44.92
CA ASP A 267 -35.06 20.91 -45.79
C ASP A 267 -34.73 21.24 -47.25
N CYS A 268 -33.86 20.43 -47.85
CA CYS A 268 -33.36 20.61 -49.21
C CYS A 268 -34.17 19.84 -50.25
N GLY A 269 -35.32 19.27 -49.87
CA GLY A 269 -36.27 18.64 -50.77
C GLY A 269 -36.07 17.14 -50.94
N THR A 270 -36.71 16.56 -51.97
CA THR A 270 -36.67 15.12 -52.25
C THR A 270 -36.13 14.84 -53.65
N CYS A 271 -35.52 13.67 -53.82
CA CYS A 271 -34.96 13.27 -55.10
C CYS A 271 -36.03 12.87 -56.12
N PRO A 272 -35.78 13.09 -57.42
CA PRO A 272 -36.58 12.53 -58.51
C PRO A 272 -36.70 11.00 -58.42
N ALA A 273 -37.75 10.46 -59.02
CA ALA A 273 -38.01 9.01 -59.00
C ALA A 273 -36.83 8.23 -59.60
N GLY A 274 -36.26 7.32 -58.81
CA GLY A 274 -35.11 6.48 -59.19
C GLY A 274 -33.76 6.95 -58.64
N GLU A 275 -33.71 8.10 -57.96
CA GLU A 275 -32.51 8.60 -57.30
C GLU A 275 -32.64 8.49 -55.77
N THR A 276 -31.49 8.40 -55.09
CA THR A 276 -31.40 8.35 -53.63
C THR A 276 -30.60 9.55 -53.14
N CYS A 277 -31.05 10.16 -52.04
CA CYS A 277 -30.34 11.28 -51.46
C CYS A 277 -28.98 10.84 -50.89
N GLY A 278 -27.92 11.60 -51.18
CA GLY A 278 -26.55 11.27 -50.77
C GLY A 278 -25.78 10.40 -51.78
N ALA A 279 -26.45 9.79 -52.76
CA ALA A 279 -25.78 8.96 -53.78
C ALA A 279 -24.97 9.79 -54.81
N GLY A 280 -25.23 11.10 -54.92
CA GLY A 280 -24.48 12.04 -55.76
C GLY A 280 -23.38 12.81 -55.01
N GLY A 281 -23.17 12.51 -53.73
CA GLY A 281 -22.43 13.34 -52.77
C GLY A 281 -23.34 13.74 -51.60
N PRO A 282 -22.79 14.23 -50.46
CA PRO A 282 -23.58 14.53 -49.26
C PRO A 282 -24.79 15.42 -49.56
N ASN A 283 -26.00 14.95 -49.23
CA ASN A 283 -27.25 15.66 -49.52
C ASN A 283 -27.48 16.01 -51.01
N VAL A 284 -26.89 15.24 -51.93
CA VAL A 284 -27.07 15.37 -53.38
C VAL A 284 -27.69 14.11 -53.97
N CYS A 285 -28.73 14.28 -54.79
CA CYS A 285 -29.36 13.17 -55.49
C CYS A 285 -28.43 12.49 -56.49
N GLY A 286 -28.44 11.16 -56.48
CA GLY A 286 -27.72 10.36 -57.47
C GLY A 286 -28.32 8.96 -57.63
N MET A 287 -27.81 8.22 -58.62
CA MET A 287 -28.16 6.81 -58.81
C MET A 287 -27.24 5.91 -57.97
N GLY A 288 -27.82 5.11 -57.08
CA GLY A 288 -27.07 4.22 -56.21
C GLY A 288 -27.70 4.11 -54.82
N THR A 289 -27.01 3.43 -53.91
CA THR A 289 -27.34 3.38 -52.48
C THR A 289 -26.49 4.39 -51.73
N CYS A 290 -27.06 5.05 -50.73
CA CYS A 290 -26.31 5.84 -49.78
C CYS A 290 -26.13 5.07 -48.47
N THR A 291 -24.94 5.12 -47.88
CA THR A 291 -24.65 4.53 -46.57
C THR A 291 -24.43 5.67 -45.59
N PRO A 292 -25.36 5.88 -44.63
CA PRO A 292 -25.25 6.94 -43.64
C PRO A 292 -23.96 6.80 -42.83
N VAL A 293 -23.26 7.92 -42.59
CA VAL A 293 -22.22 7.97 -41.55
C VAL A 293 -22.88 8.22 -40.21
N ASP A 294 -22.38 7.62 -39.14
CA ASP A 294 -22.77 7.95 -37.76
C ASP A 294 -21.82 8.99 -37.11
N CYS A 295 -22.15 9.45 -35.90
CA CYS A 295 -21.34 10.45 -35.17
C CYS A 295 -19.89 10.00 -34.95
N THR A 296 -19.68 8.70 -34.67
CA THR A 296 -18.34 8.17 -34.42
C THR A 296 -17.50 8.12 -35.70
N GLN A 297 -18.13 7.74 -36.81
CA GLN A 297 -17.50 7.72 -38.13
C GLN A 297 -17.20 9.14 -38.65
N ALA A 298 -18.01 10.12 -38.23
CA ALA A 298 -17.81 11.53 -38.53
C ALA A 298 -16.79 12.23 -37.60
N GLY A 299 -16.35 11.57 -36.52
CA GLY A 299 -15.46 12.17 -35.51
C GLY A 299 -16.11 13.29 -34.70
N ALA A 300 -17.44 13.29 -34.59
CA ALA A 300 -18.22 14.30 -33.88
C ALA A 300 -18.60 13.81 -32.48
N GLU A 301 -18.17 14.54 -31.46
CA GLU A 301 -18.47 14.33 -30.03
C GLU A 301 -19.69 15.13 -29.57
N CYS A 302 -20.08 16.17 -30.31
CA CYS A 302 -21.21 17.04 -29.98
C CYS A 302 -21.84 17.75 -31.20
N GLY A 303 -23.07 18.25 -31.03
CA GLY A 303 -23.76 19.08 -32.01
C GLY A 303 -24.45 18.30 -33.14
N SER A 304 -25.10 19.02 -34.05
CA SER A 304 -25.85 18.43 -35.17
C SER A 304 -25.02 18.38 -36.45
N ILE A 305 -24.92 17.20 -37.06
CA ILE A 305 -24.20 16.95 -38.32
C ILE A 305 -25.12 16.30 -39.35
N SER A 306 -24.73 16.31 -40.64
CA SER A 306 -25.42 15.52 -41.67
C SER A 306 -24.88 14.09 -41.72
N ASP A 307 -25.76 13.10 -41.89
CA ASP A 307 -25.37 11.70 -42.16
C ASP A 307 -24.89 11.47 -43.60
N GLY A 308 -24.90 12.52 -44.44
CA GLY A 308 -24.55 12.49 -45.85
C GLY A 308 -25.61 11.85 -46.77
N CYS A 309 -26.62 11.18 -46.21
CA CYS A 309 -27.69 10.46 -46.90
C CYS A 309 -29.07 11.10 -46.78
N GLY A 310 -29.13 12.29 -46.18
CA GLY A 310 -30.32 13.13 -46.13
C GLY A 310 -31.01 13.18 -44.78
N ALA A 311 -30.37 12.70 -43.72
CA ALA A 311 -30.79 12.90 -42.34
C ALA A 311 -29.77 13.76 -41.56
N VAL A 312 -30.25 14.39 -40.49
CA VAL A 312 -29.41 15.08 -39.50
C VAL A 312 -29.24 14.16 -38.30
N LEU A 313 -28.00 14.00 -37.85
CA LEU A 313 -27.64 13.31 -36.62
C LEU A 313 -27.41 14.31 -35.51
N ASP A 314 -27.90 13.99 -34.32
CA ASP A 314 -27.60 14.71 -33.08
C ASP A 314 -26.53 13.90 -32.33
N CYS A 315 -25.31 14.44 -32.28
CA CYS A 315 -24.17 13.81 -31.62
C CYS A 315 -24.07 14.19 -30.13
N GLY A 316 -25.12 14.79 -29.56
CA GLY A 316 -25.22 15.12 -28.14
C GLY A 316 -24.64 16.49 -27.80
N THR A 317 -24.61 16.78 -26.51
CA THR A 317 -24.08 18.02 -25.93
C THR A 317 -22.85 17.71 -25.08
N CYS A 318 -21.87 18.62 -25.02
CA CYS A 318 -20.74 18.46 -24.11
C CYS A 318 -21.19 18.45 -22.64
N ALA A 319 -20.47 17.70 -21.81
CA ALA A 319 -20.72 17.66 -20.38
C ALA A 319 -20.62 19.06 -19.74
N ASN A 320 -21.35 19.27 -18.65
CA ASN A 320 -21.35 20.51 -17.85
C ASN A 320 -21.66 21.80 -18.64
N GLY A 321 -22.39 21.68 -19.76
CA GLY A 321 -22.83 22.84 -20.56
C GLY A 321 -21.71 23.53 -21.34
N ALA A 322 -20.56 22.87 -21.53
CA ALA A 322 -19.48 23.41 -22.35
C ALA A 322 -19.94 23.67 -23.80
N PRO A 323 -19.46 24.75 -24.44
CA PRO A 323 -19.80 25.02 -25.83
C PRO A 323 -19.18 23.96 -26.74
N CYS A 324 -19.98 23.42 -27.66
CA CYS A 324 -19.50 22.54 -28.71
C CYS A 324 -18.62 23.33 -29.69
N ASN A 325 -17.41 22.84 -29.95
CA ASN A 325 -16.51 23.52 -30.88
C ASN A 325 -17.05 23.46 -32.32
N PRO A 326 -16.65 24.38 -33.21
CA PRO A 326 -17.04 24.35 -34.62
C PRO A 326 -16.60 23.09 -35.39
N ASP A 327 -15.64 22.33 -34.87
CA ASP A 327 -15.19 21.04 -35.41
C ASP A 327 -15.90 19.84 -34.76
N HIS A 328 -16.96 20.09 -33.99
CA HIS A 328 -17.77 19.09 -33.29
C HIS A 328 -17.03 18.29 -32.21
N THR A 329 -15.96 18.85 -31.64
CA THR A 329 -15.26 18.30 -30.47
C THR A 329 -15.63 19.02 -29.17
N CYS A 330 -15.48 18.35 -28.03
CA CYS A 330 -15.66 18.96 -26.71
C CYS A 330 -14.32 19.42 -26.12
N PRO A 331 -14.23 20.60 -25.49
CA PRO A 331 -13.02 21.03 -24.80
C PRO A 331 -12.80 20.23 -23.49
N VAL A 332 -11.54 19.87 -23.20
CA VAL A 332 -11.12 19.34 -21.89
C VAL A 332 -11.16 20.49 -20.87
N ILE A 333 -11.94 20.34 -19.80
CA ILE A 333 -12.23 21.42 -18.84
C ILE A 333 -11.21 21.45 -17.70
N CYS A 334 -10.72 20.31 -17.22
CA CYS A 334 -9.72 20.23 -16.17
C CYS A 334 -8.66 19.13 -16.42
N ALA A 335 -7.45 19.35 -15.92
CA ALA A 335 -6.38 18.34 -15.85
C ALA A 335 -5.97 18.05 -14.40
N THR A 336 -6.25 18.97 -13.48
CA THR A 336 -6.00 18.86 -12.04
C THR A 336 -7.13 19.48 -11.24
N ASP A 337 -7.24 19.14 -9.96
CA ASP A 337 -8.24 19.73 -9.05
C ASP A 337 -8.13 21.26 -8.96
N GLN A 338 -6.94 21.80 -9.20
CA GLN A 338 -6.70 23.24 -9.18
C GLN A 338 -7.43 23.99 -10.29
N ASP A 339 -7.71 23.33 -11.42
CA ASP A 339 -8.52 23.89 -12.50
C ASP A 339 -10.00 24.03 -12.10
N CYS A 340 -10.43 23.26 -11.09
CA CYS A 340 -11.80 23.23 -10.54
C CYS A 340 -11.98 24.10 -9.29
N ALA A 341 -10.90 24.66 -8.72
CA ALA A 341 -10.92 25.36 -7.43
C ALA A 341 -11.82 26.61 -7.37
N GLY A 342 -12.20 27.18 -8.52
CA GLY A 342 -13.12 28.32 -8.62
C GLY A 342 -14.60 27.94 -8.82
N GLN A 343 -14.92 26.66 -8.94
CA GLN A 343 -16.27 26.18 -9.21
C GLN A 343 -16.98 25.76 -7.91
N ALA A 344 -18.04 26.50 -7.55
CA ALA A 344 -18.81 26.21 -6.36
C ALA A 344 -19.48 24.84 -6.44
N GLY A 345 -19.14 23.94 -5.52
CA GLY A 345 -19.74 22.61 -5.40
C GLY A 345 -19.09 21.51 -6.26
N THR A 346 -18.06 21.81 -7.05
CA THR A 346 -17.35 20.81 -7.89
C THR A 346 -15.84 20.99 -7.89
N PRO A 347 -15.13 20.81 -6.75
CA PRO A 347 -13.72 21.15 -6.61
C PRO A 347 -12.74 20.07 -7.12
N ARG A 348 -13.22 18.88 -7.51
CA ARG A 348 -12.36 17.75 -7.89
C ARG A 348 -12.33 17.59 -9.40
N CYS A 349 -11.18 17.27 -9.98
CA CYS A 349 -11.03 16.99 -11.40
C CYS A 349 -11.03 15.48 -11.67
N ARG A 350 -12.03 15.02 -12.43
CA ARG A 350 -12.05 13.65 -12.94
C ARG A 350 -11.19 13.57 -14.19
N VAL A 351 -9.94 13.16 -14.03
CA VAL A 351 -8.93 13.13 -15.11
C VAL A 351 -9.28 12.19 -16.27
N SER A 352 -10.18 11.23 -16.09
CA SER A 352 -10.58 10.29 -17.14
C SER A 352 -11.39 10.94 -18.27
N ASP A 353 -12.11 12.02 -17.98
CA ASP A 353 -12.91 12.76 -18.97
C ASP A 353 -12.78 14.29 -18.86
N GLY A 354 -11.94 14.77 -17.94
CA GLY A 354 -11.63 16.18 -17.76
C GLY A 354 -12.78 17.00 -17.17
N ALA A 355 -13.69 16.38 -16.42
CA ALA A 355 -14.84 17.03 -15.79
C ALA A 355 -14.54 17.46 -14.33
N CYS A 356 -14.98 18.65 -13.95
CA CYS A 356 -15.03 19.05 -12.54
C CYS A 356 -16.26 18.47 -11.84
N VAL A 357 -16.06 17.84 -10.68
CA VAL A 357 -17.06 17.08 -9.93
C VAL A 357 -17.00 17.40 -8.44
N ALA A 358 -18.09 17.11 -7.70
CA ALA A 358 -18.16 17.38 -6.26
C ALA A 358 -17.21 16.48 -5.47
N CYS A 359 -17.10 15.22 -5.91
CA CYS A 359 -16.33 14.20 -5.24
C CYS A 359 -15.83 13.13 -6.24
N LEU A 360 -14.71 12.52 -5.90
CA LEU A 360 -14.16 11.31 -6.52
C LEU A 360 -14.22 10.13 -5.55
N GLY A 361 -14.30 10.39 -4.24
CA GLY A 361 -14.61 9.42 -3.20
C GLY A 361 -15.21 10.09 -1.97
N ASN A 362 -15.61 9.30 -0.98
CA ASN A 362 -16.31 9.80 0.21
C ASN A 362 -15.52 10.79 1.07
N ALA A 363 -14.20 10.69 1.07
CA ALA A 363 -13.34 11.63 1.78
C ALA A 363 -13.46 13.09 1.27
N ASP A 364 -14.00 13.28 0.05
CA ASP A 364 -14.24 14.59 -0.53
C ASP A 364 -15.54 15.25 -0.02
N CYS A 365 -16.41 14.51 0.68
CA CYS A 365 -17.71 14.96 1.14
C CYS A 365 -17.73 15.35 2.62
N ALA A 366 -18.69 16.18 3.01
CA ALA A 366 -18.86 16.56 4.41
C ALA A 366 -19.37 15.36 5.24
N ALA A 367 -19.17 15.40 6.56
CA ALA A 367 -19.70 14.37 7.47
C ALA A 367 -21.22 14.22 7.32
N GLY A 368 -21.70 12.98 7.19
CA GLY A 368 -23.10 12.69 6.85
C GLY A 368 -23.47 12.86 5.37
N GLU A 369 -22.48 12.99 4.48
CA GLU A 369 -22.64 12.93 3.03
C GLU A 369 -21.73 11.86 2.42
N ALA A 370 -22.10 11.37 1.24
CA ALA A 370 -21.30 10.42 0.49
C ALA A 370 -21.26 10.73 -0.99
N CYS A 371 -20.19 10.26 -1.63
CA CYS A 371 -19.99 10.43 -3.05
C CYS A 371 -20.83 9.42 -3.83
N VAL A 372 -21.91 9.90 -4.45
CA VAL A 372 -22.78 9.10 -5.31
C VAL A 372 -22.81 9.74 -6.68
N GLY A 373 -22.30 9.02 -7.69
CA GLY A 373 -22.29 9.52 -9.07
C GLY A 373 -21.62 10.89 -9.19
N ASN A 374 -20.49 11.08 -8.49
CA ASN A 374 -19.68 12.31 -8.50
C ASN A 374 -20.34 13.54 -7.83
N ALA A 375 -21.40 13.32 -7.03
CA ALA A 375 -22.06 14.32 -6.19
C ALA A 375 -22.01 13.92 -4.70
N CYS A 376 -21.80 14.88 -3.80
CA CYS A 376 -21.99 14.64 -2.36
C CYS A 376 -23.48 14.66 -2.03
N VAL A 377 -23.99 13.55 -1.52
CA VAL A 377 -25.40 13.34 -1.19
C VAL A 377 -25.52 13.03 0.29
N ALA A 378 -26.43 13.71 0.98
CA ALA A 378 -26.72 13.45 2.39
C ALA A 378 -27.12 11.97 2.60
N THR A 379 -26.44 11.30 3.52
CA THR A 379 -26.75 9.94 3.93
C THR A 379 -27.72 9.95 5.09
N SER A 380 -28.53 8.91 5.21
CA SER A 380 -29.38 8.72 6.39
C SER A 380 -28.58 8.24 7.60
N GLY A 381 -27.35 7.77 7.43
CA GLY A 381 -26.58 7.10 8.49
C GLY A 381 -27.25 5.81 8.98
N SER A 382 -28.04 5.17 8.11
CA SER A 382 -28.69 3.87 8.32
C SER A 382 -27.76 2.74 7.89
N ILE A 383 -28.12 1.49 8.23
CA ILE A 383 -27.37 0.32 7.76
C ILE A 383 -27.35 0.34 6.22
N GLY A 384 -26.21 0.02 5.61
CA GLY A 384 -26.00 0.11 4.15
C GLY A 384 -25.52 1.47 3.66
N ASP A 385 -25.63 2.51 4.47
CA ASP A 385 -25.16 3.84 4.07
C ASP A 385 -23.63 3.93 4.08
N PRO A 386 -23.05 4.71 3.15
CA PRO A 386 -21.64 5.06 3.18
C PRO A 386 -21.22 5.79 4.46
N CYS A 387 -19.96 5.58 4.87
CA CYS A 387 -19.41 6.17 6.08
C CYS A 387 -17.88 6.28 6.01
N VAL A 388 -17.31 7.19 6.79
CA VAL A 388 -15.85 7.25 7.05
C VAL A 388 -15.55 6.87 8.49
N THR A 389 -16.49 7.15 9.40
CA THR A 389 -16.37 6.96 10.83
C THR A 389 -17.67 6.39 11.40
N ASN A 390 -17.61 5.82 12.60
CA ASN A 390 -18.81 5.33 13.29
C ASN A 390 -19.85 6.44 13.54
N SER A 391 -19.45 7.71 13.61
CA SER A 391 -20.39 8.84 13.77
C SER A 391 -21.28 9.08 12.56
N ASP A 392 -20.86 8.64 11.37
CA ASP A 392 -21.68 8.78 10.16
C ASP A 392 -22.88 7.84 10.18
N CYS A 393 -22.83 6.76 10.98
CA CYS A 393 -23.89 5.76 11.14
C CYS A 393 -24.87 6.14 12.27
N ALA A 394 -25.26 7.41 12.36
CA ALA A 394 -25.97 7.97 13.50
C ALA A 394 -27.37 7.37 13.77
N ASN A 395 -27.95 6.65 12.79
CA ASN A 395 -29.26 6.01 12.90
C ASN A 395 -29.17 4.49 13.10
N VAL A 396 -27.99 3.97 13.47
CA VAL A 396 -27.77 2.57 13.81
C VAL A 396 -27.63 2.40 15.33
N SER A 397 -28.26 1.37 15.88
CA SER A 397 -28.37 1.15 17.34
C SER A 397 -27.06 0.72 18.04
N ALA A 398 -26.08 0.20 17.29
CA ALA A 398 -24.67 0.11 17.66
C ALA A 398 -23.81 0.38 16.41
N PRO A 399 -23.42 1.64 16.17
CA PRO A 399 -22.88 2.05 14.88
C PRO A 399 -21.43 1.60 14.70
N SER A 400 -21.20 0.87 13.61
CA SER A 400 -19.88 0.51 13.13
C SER A 400 -19.76 0.90 11.65
N CYS A 401 -18.72 1.64 11.31
CA CYS A 401 -18.36 1.89 9.93
C CYS A 401 -17.35 0.83 9.47
N ALA A 402 -17.74 -0.06 8.57
CA ALA A 402 -16.79 -0.92 7.86
C ALA A 402 -16.12 -0.10 6.75
N THR A 403 -14.80 -0.07 6.71
CA THR A 403 -14.03 0.79 5.81
C THR A 403 -13.58 0.04 4.55
N GLU A 404 -12.97 0.77 3.62
CA GLU A 404 -12.37 0.20 2.41
C GLU A 404 -11.28 -0.84 2.72
N THR A 405 -10.55 -0.67 3.83
CA THR A 405 -9.57 -1.67 4.30
C THR A 405 -10.23 -3.02 4.61
N ALA A 406 -11.51 -3.01 5.01
CA ALA A 406 -12.30 -4.22 5.21
C ALA A 406 -13.02 -4.71 3.92
N GLY A 407 -12.73 -4.11 2.77
CA GLY A 407 -13.34 -4.44 1.47
C GLY A 407 -14.63 -3.68 1.16
N PHE A 408 -15.06 -2.74 2.01
CA PHE A 408 -16.29 -1.97 1.82
C PHE A 408 -15.98 -0.63 1.15
N ARG A 409 -16.18 -0.57 -0.18
CA ARG A 409 -15.95 0.63 -0.98
C ARG A 409 -16.70 1.83 -0.42
N ASP A 410 -16.02 2.96 -0.24
CA ASP A 410 -16.61 4.18 0.33
C ASP A 410 -17.16 4.01 1.77
N GLY A 411 -16.85 2.89 2.41
CA GLY A 411 -17.37 2.50 3.72
C GLY A 411 -18.84 2.08 3.72
N TYR A 412 -19.25 1.40 4.79
CA TYR A 412 -20.58 0.82 4.93
C TYR A 412 -21.00 0.73 6.39
N CYS A 413 -22.15 1.34 6.72
CA CYS A 413 -22.72 1.30 8.04
C CYS A 413 -23.28 -0.08 8.39
N LEU A 414 -22.80 -0.63 9.50
CA LEU A 414 -23.16 -1.95 10.05
C LEU A 414 -23.48 -1.83 11.54
N SER A 415 -24.05 -2.92 12.09
CA SER A 415 -24.11 -3.13 13.53
C SER A 415 -23.50 -4.47 13.93
N ILE A 416 -22.23 -4.47 14.32
CA ILE A 416 -21.43 -5.68 14.58
C ILE A 416 -21.70 -6.21 16.00
N ASN A 417 -21.87 -7.53 16.14
CA ASN A 417 -22.18 -8.22 17.41
C ASN A 417 -23.43 -7.68 18.11
N ALA A 418 -24.41 -7.18 17.34
CA ALA A 418 -25.56 -6.46 17.86
C ALA A 418 -26.85 -7.28 17.87
N CYS A 419 -26.90 -8.39 17.13
CA CYS A 419 -28.11 -9.17 16.93
C CYS A 419 -27.89 -10.67 17.16
N THR A 420 -28.96 -11.40 17.44
CA THR A 420 -29.03 -12.87 17.39
C THR A 420 -30.20 -13.32 16.50
N SER A 421 -30.91 -12.35 15.92
CA SER A 421 -32.10 -12.49 15.06
C SER A 421 -32.44 -11.14 14.43
N ASP A 422 -33.14 -11.14 13.29
CA ASP A 422 -33.53 -9.95 12.54
C ASP A 422 -34.34 -8.93 13.34
N ALA A 423 -35.07 -9.39 14.37
CA ALA A 423 -35.88 -8.52 15.21
C ALA A 423 -35.07 -7.48 16.01
N GLN A 424 -33.74 -7.65 16.06
CA GLN A 424 -32.81 -6.74 16.72
C GLN A 424 -32.14 -5.78 15.73
N CYS A 425 -32.38 -5.95 14.43
CA CYS A 425 -31.83 -5.09 13.39
C CYS A 425 -32.81 -3.98 13.01
N ASP A 426 -32.25 -2.89 12.50
CA ASP A 426 -33.02 -1.75 12.02
C ASP A 426 -33.85 -2.14 10.77
N THR A 427 -34.86 -1.34 10.43
CA THR A 427 -35.80 -1.68 9.36
C THR A 427 -35.09 -1.75 8.01
N GLY A 428 -35.25 -2.87 7.30
CA GLY A 428 -34.56 -3.11 6.03
C GLY A 428 -33.30 -3.95 6.17
N SER A 429 -32.90 -4.32 7.38
CA SER A 429 -31.72 -5.14 7.66
C SER A 429 -32.09 -6.49 8.27
N HIS A 430 -31.20 -7.47 8.12
CA HIS A 430 -31.31 -8.81 8.70
C HIS A 430 -30.02 -9.14 9.47
N CYS A 431 -30.08 -10.16 10.32
CA CYS A 431 -28.99 -10.55 11.20
C CYS A 431 -28.17 -11.70 10.59
N GLY A 432 -27.13 -11.36 9.84
CA GLY A 432 -26.21 -12.32 9.24
C GLY A 432 -24.91 -12.51 10.02
N PHE A 433 -24.03 -13.40 9.54
CA PHE A 433 -22.69 -13.68 10.04
C PHE A 433 -22.67 -14.00 11.54
N ILE A 434 -23.59 -14.86 11.96
CA ILE A 434 -23.75 -15.24 13.37
C ILE A 434 -22.57 -16.10 13.81
N ASP A 435 -21.78 -15.61 14.77
CA ASP A 435 -20.69 -16.36 15.37
C ASP A 435 -21.22 -17.60 16.10
N ALA A 436 -20.73 -18.77 15.72
CA ALA A 436 -21.22 -20.05 16.23
C ALA A 436 -20.95 -20.28 17.73
N THR A 437 -20.04 -19.52 18.34
CA THR A 437 -19.63 -19.68 19.75
C THR A 437 -20.43 -18.76 20.66
N THR A 438 -20.62 -17.51 20.26
CA THR A 438 -21.26 -16.45 21.04
C THR A 438 -22.72 -16.25 20.66
N GLY A 439 -23.13 -16.69 19.47
CA GLY A 439 -24.46 -16.48 18.90
C GLY A 439 -24.73 -15.03 18.49
N SER A 440 -23.70 -14.17 18.47
CA SER A 440 -23.82 -12.77 18.07
C SER A 440 -23.56 -12.62 16.57
N GLY A 441 -24.41 -11.87 15.88
CA GLY A 441 -24.32 -11.58 14.45
C GLY A 441 -24.25 -10.09 14.17
N THR A 442 -24.20 -9.77 12.88
CA THR A 442 -24.07 -8.42 12.35
C THR A 442 -25.35 -8.02 11.62
N CYS A 443 -25.90 -6.86 11.94
CA CYS A 443 -27.01 -6.32 11.15
C CYS A 443 -26.47 -5.69 9.86
N ILE A 444 -26.94 -6.20 8.72
CA ILE A 444 -26.51 -5.83 7.36
C ILE A 444 -27.76 -5.54 6.51
N ASP A 445 -27.62 -4.66 5.52
CA ASP A 445 -28.72 -4.25 4.65
C ASP A 445 -29.24 -5.43 3.83
N SER A 446 -30.54 -5.70 3.93
CA SER A 446 -31.19 -6.78 3.20
C SER A 446 -31.61 -6.33 1.82
N CYS A 447 -31.65 -7.27 0.88
CA CYS A 447 -32.03 -6.98 -0.49
C CYS A 447 -32.80 -8.12 -1.14
N THR A 448 -33.46 -7.79 -2.25
CA THR A 448 -34.14 -8.71 -3.14
C THR A 448 -33.67 -8.60 -4.58
N SER A 449 -32.91 -7.55 -4.91
CA SER A 449 -32.26 -7.35 -6.19
C SER A 449 -31.07 -6.40 -6.07
N ASP A 450 -30.13 -6.47 -7.01
CA ASP A 450 -28.93 -5.61 -7.03
C ASP A 450 -29.26 -4.12 -7.06
N ALA A 451 -30.45 -3.73 -7.57
CA ALA A 451 -30.88 -2.34 -7.62
C ALA A 451 -31.23 -1.75 -6.24
N GLU A 452 -31.41 -2.58 -5.23
CA GLU A 452 -31.60 -2.15 -3.84
C GLU A 452 -30.26 -1.90 -3.15
N CYS A 453 -29.16 -2.44 -3.71
CA CYS A 453 -27.81 -2.24 -3.22
C CYS A 453 -27.11 -1.07 -3.91
N ARG A 454 -26.01 -0.61 -3.31
CA ARG A 454 -25.10 0.34 -3.96
C ARG A 454 -24.49 -0.29 -5.21
N SER A 455 -24.84 0.24 -6.39
CA SER A 455 -24.40 -0.30 -7.68
C SER A 455 -22.88 -0.26 -7.92
N ASP A 456 -22.14 0.52 -7.12
CA ASP A 456 -20.69 0.69 -7.22
C ASP A 456 -20.01 -0.07 -6.06
N GLY A 457 -19.76 -1.36 -6.30
CA GLY A 457 -19.07 -2.28 -5.38
C GLY A 457 -19.94 -3.26 -4.59
N TYR A 458 -21.27 -3.26 -4.74
CA TYR A 458 -22.15 -4.14 -3.97
C TYR A 458 -23.17 -4.86 -4.86
N LEU A 459 -23.44 -6.12 -4.54
CA LEU A 459 -24.50 -6.93 -5.18
C LEU A 459 -25.40 -7.55 -4.12
N CYS A 460 -26.56 -8.01 -4.56
CA CYS A 460 -27.53 -8.68 -3.70
C CYS A 460 -27.37 -10.20 -3.76
N TYR A 461 -26.84 -10.81 -2.70
CA TYR A 461 -26.70 -12.27 -2.62
C TYR A 461 -26.60 -12.75 -1.16
N ASP A 462 -26.82 -14.06 -0.98
CA ASP A 462 -26.69 -14.77 0.30
C ASP A 462 -25.20 -14.96 0.64
N ALA A 463 -24.63 -14.01 1.36
CA ALA A 463 -23.19 -13.93 1.58
C ALA A 463 -22.71 -14.87 2.69
N ASP A 464 -23.56 -15.18 3.67
CA ASP A 464 -23.25 -16.06 4.80
C ASP A 464 -23.92 -17.46 4.71
N GLY A 465 -24.76 -17.68 3.70
CA GLY A 465 -25.41 -18.95 3.44
C GLY A 465 -26.62 -19.23 4.33
N ASP A 466 -27.19 -18.22 4.98
CA ASP A 466 -28.34 -18.36 5.88
C ASP A 466 -29.69 -18.43 5.14
N GLY A 467 -29.69 -18.15 3.83
CA GLY A 467 -30.85 -18.15 2.94
C GLY A 467 -31.55 -16.80 2.81
N SER A 468 -31.05 -15.75 3.46
CA SER A 468 -31.37 -14.34 3.23
C SER A 468 -30.45 -13.77 2.15
N SER A 469 -30.68 -12.55 1.71
CA SER A 469 -29.76 -11.91 0.77
C SER A 469 -29.44 -10.50 1.23
N GLU A 470 -28.17 -10.17 1.06
CA GLU A 470 -27.53 -9.01 1.63
C GLU A 470 -26.89 -8.15 0.56
N CYS A 471 -26.88 -6.85 0.79
CA CYS A 471 -26.04 -5.96 0.02
C CYS A 471 -24.60 -6.08 0.50
N TRP A 472 -23.82 -6.95 -0.15
CA TRP A 472 -22.45 -7.27 0.24
C TRP A 472 -21.43 -6.86 -0.81
N PRO A 473 -20.18 -6.51 -0.41
CA PRO A 473 -19.10 -6.21 -1.35
C PRO A 473 -18.92 -7.28 -2.44
N ALA A 474 -18.85 -6.83 -3.69
CA ALA A 474 -18.78 -7.71 -4.85
C ALA A 474 -18.06 -7.07 -6.04
N GLY A 475 -17.64 -7.93 -6.98
CA GLY A 475 -16.97 -7.54 -8.22
C GLY A 475 -17.93 -6.96 -9.24
N THR A 476 -18.14 -5.65 -9.17
CA THR A 476 -18.95 -4.86 -10.13
C THR A 476 -18.12 -4.18 -11.21
N GLY A 477 -16.78 -4.26 -11.09
CA GLY A 477 -15.83 -3.65 -11.98
C GLY A 477 -15.58 -4.48 -13.24
N THR A 478 -14.51 -4.10 -13.95
CA THR A 478 -14.14 -4.72 -15.24
C THR A 478 -12.80 -5.44 -15.22
N GLY A 479 -12.07 -5.39 -14.10
CA GLY A 479 -10.78 -6.05 -13.95
C GLY A 479 -10.90 -7.56 -14.10
N ALA A 480 -10.17 -8.13 -15.06
CA ALA A 480 -10.11 -9.56 -15.25
C ALA A 480 -9.25 -10.21 -14.16
N VAL A 481 -9.32 -11.55 -14.05
CA VAL A 481 -8.40 -12.31 -13.21
C VAL A 481 -6.95 -11.94 -13.59
N GLY A 482 -6.12 -11.56 -12.62
CA GLY A 482 -4.74 -11.11 -12.83
C GLY A 482 -4.53 -9.59 -12.78
N ASP A 483 -5.58 -8.81 -13.00
CA ASP A 483 -5.50 -7.35 -13.01
C ASP A 483 -5.21 -6.78 -11.61
N ALA A 484 -4.61 -5.59 -11.57
CA ALA A 484 -4.40 -4.84 -10.34
C ALA A 484 -5.74 -4.39 -9.75
N CYS A 485 -5.82 -4.32 -8.43
CA CYS A 485 -7.03 -3.85 -7.74
C CYS A 485 -6.71 -3.23 -6.38
N ALA A 486 -7.42 -2.16 -6.02
CA ALA A 486 -7.42 -1.63 -4.67
C ALA A 486 -8.46 -2.34 -3.77
N GLY A 487 -9.51 -2.89 -4.37
CA GLY A 487 -10.56 -3.64 -3.68
C GLY A 487 -11.45 -4.42 -4.65
N VAL A 488 -12.34 -5.25 -4.09
CA VAL A 488 -13.15 -6.20 -4.88
C VAL A 488 -14.00 -5.53 -5.96
N TRP A 489 -14.44 -4.29 -5.73
CA TRP A 489 -15.27 -3.52 -6.66
C TRP A 489 -14.59 -3.20 -7.99
N GLU A 490 -13.27 -3.28 -8.10
CA GLU A 490 -12.55 -3.06 -9.35
C GLU A 490 -12.53 -4.32 -10.23
N CYS A 491 -12.74 -5.48 -9.63
CA CYS A 491 -12.71 -6.77 -10.28
C CYS A 491 -14.06 -7.14 -10.89
N ALA A 492 -14.02 -7.91 -11.97
CA ALA A 492 -15.16 -8.62 -12.52
C ALA A 492 -15.37 -9.95 -11.78
N GLY A 493 -16.60 -10.48 -11.81
CA GLY A 493 -16.93 -11.79 -11.23
C GLY A 493 -18.08 -11.78 -10.21
N GLY A 494 -18.67 -10.61 -9.95
CA GLY A 494 -19.83 -10.48 -9.07
C GLY A 494 -19.54 -10.98 -7.65
N ALA A 495 -20.47 -11.76 -7.08
CA ALA A 495 -20.37 -12.32 -5.74
C ALA A 495 -19.15 -13.26 -5.53
N SER A 496 -18.59 -13.79 -6.61
CA SER A 496 -17.42 -14.67 -6.56
C SER A 496 -16.10 -13.93 -6.73
N ALA A 497 -16.12 -12.62 -7.00
CA ALA A 497 -14.89 -11.86 -7.18
C ALA A 497 -14.19 -11.61 -5.84
N GLY A 498 -12.86 -11.54 -5.91
CA GLY A 498 -12.00 -11.15 -4.81
C GLY A 498 -10.88 -10.24 -5.30
N CYS A 499 -10.35 -9.42 -4.39
CA CYS A 499 -9.14 -8.65 -4.60
C CYS A 499 -8.15 -9.00 -3.50
N ALA A 500 -7.04 -9.63 -3.85
CA ALA A 500 -5.97 -9.91 -2.90
C ALA A 500 -5.12 -8.64 -2.80
N THR A 501 -5.22 -7.91 -1.70
CA THR A 501 -4.56 -6.61 -1.53
C THR A 501 -3.11 -6.73 -1.04
N GLU A 502 -2.35 -5.63 -1.10
CA GLU A 502 -0.98 -5.56 -0.57
C GLU A 502 -0.90 -5.79 0.94
N ALA A 503 -2.00 -5.63 1.69
CA ALA A 503 -2.03 -5.87 3.13
C ALA A 503 -1.65 -7.31 3.51
N GLY A 504 -1.78 -8.27 2.58
CA GLY A 504 -1.29 -9.65 2.72
C GLY A 504 0.19 -9.86 2.36
N GLY A 505 0.95 -8.79 2.07
CA GLY A 505 2.41 -8.81 1.87
C GLY A 505 2.93 -9.44 0.58
N SER A 506 2.06 -10.03 -0.26
CA SER A 506 2.47 -10.77 -1.47
C SER A 506 1.93 -10.20 -2.77
N PHE A 507 0.77 -9.52 -2.76
CA PHE A 507 0.07 -9.10 -3.98
C PHE A 507 0.27 -7.61 -4.28
N ARG A 508 1.39 -7.28 -4.94
CA ARG A 508 1.72 -5.90 -5.30
C ARG A 508 0.66 -5.25 -6.18
N GLN A 509 0.18 -4.06 -5.80
CA GLN A 509 -0.92 -3.31 -6.41
C GLN A 509 -2.24 -4.09 -6.47
N GLY A 510 -2.37 -5.11 -5.61
CA GLY A 510 -3.48 -6.04 -5.54
C GLY A 510 -3.60 -6.98 -6.74
N TYR A 511 -4.48 -7.97 -6.65
CA TYR A 511 -4.71 -8.98 -7.69
C TYR A 511 -6.18 -9.43 -7.72
N CYS A 512 -6.85 -9.24 -8.85
CA CYS A 512 -8.20 -9.73 -9.06
C CYS A 512 -8.23 -11.25 -9.24
N PHE A 513 -9.13 -11.93 -8.53
CA PHE A 513 -9.38 -13.37 -8.66
C PHE A 513 -10.87 -13.66 -8.52
N THR A 514 -11.29 -14.89 -8.83
CA THR A 514 -12.64 -15.37 -8.52
C THR A 514 -12.58 -16.68 -7.75
N VAL A 515 -13.45 -16.86 -6.74
CA VAL A 515 -13.54 -18.08 -5.92
C VAL A 515 -14.56 -19.07 -6.47
N GLY A 516 -14.54 -20.30 -5.93
CA GLY A 516 -15.60 -21.29 -6.15
C GLY A 516 -15.46 -22.10 -7.44
N CYS A 517 -14.29 -22.06 -8.09
CA CYS A 517 -14.03 -22.90 -9.26
C CYS A 517 -13.79 -24.36 -8.85
N THR A 518 -14.11 -25.30 -9.73
CA THR A 518 -13.79 -26.72 -9.57
C THR A 518 -12.96 -27.27 -10.72
N THR A 519 -13.06 -26.63 -11.88
CA THR A 519 -12.32 -26.91 -13.10
C THR A 519 -12.02 -25.61 -13.84
N ASP A 520 -11.06 -25.62 -14.76
CA ASP A 520 -10.70 -24.45 -15.57
C ASP A 520 -11.87 -23.91 -16.40
N ALA A 521 -12.88 -24.74 -16.67
CA ALA A 521 -14.09 -24.31 -17.39
C ALA A 521 -14.97 -23.35 -16.57
N ASP A 522 -14.76 -23.29 -15.25
CA ASP A 522 -15.44 -22.35 -14.35
C ASP A 522 -14.75 -20.97 -14.38
N CYS A 523 -13.53 -20.88 -14.94
CA CYS A 523 -12.74 -19.66 -15.02
C CYS A 523 -12.92 -18.92 -16.35
N ALA A 524 -12.68 -17.61 -16.33
CA ALA A 524 -12.67 -16.79 -17.53
C ALA A 524 -11.54 -17.21 -18.49
N THR A 525 -11.65 -16.86 -19.78
CA THR A 525 -10.60 -17.18 -20.76
C THR A 525 -9.26 -16.55 -20.37
N GLY A 526 -8.20 -17.35 -20.33
CA GLY A 526 -6.87 -16.92 -19.88
C GLY A 526 -6.67 -17.06 -18.37
N ALA A 527 -7.49 -17.85 -17.70
CA ALA A 527 -7.32 -18.25 -16.31
C ALA A 527 -7.67 -19.73 -16.13
N HIS A 528 -7.08 -20.37 -15.12
CA HIS A 528 -7.38 -21.74 -14.72
C HIS A 528 -7.62 -21.85 -13.22
N CYS A 529 -8.12 -23.00 -12.79
CA CYS A 529 -8.61 -23.21 -11.43
C CYS A 529 -7.55 -23.86 -10.54
N GLY A 530 -6.85 -23.05 -9.75
CA GLY A 530 -5.73 -23.46 -8.90
C GLY A 530 -5.92 -23.15 -7.41
N PHE A 531 -4.89 -23.46 -6.62
CA PHE A 531 -4.74 -23.13 -5.20
C PHE A 531 -5.95 -23.51 -4.32
N PRO A 532 -6.18 -24.82 -4.08
CA PRO A 532 -7.20 -25.25 -3.14
C PRO A 532 -6.85 -24.82 -1.71
N ASP A 533 -7.77 -24.13 -1.05
CA ASP A 533 -7.70 -23.87 0.39
C ASP A 533 -7.62 -25.23 1.13
N PRO A 534 -6.62 -25.42 2.01
CA PRO A 534 -6.39 -26.71 2.66
C PRO A 534 -7.48 -27.11 3.67
N ASN A 535 -8.28 -26.14 4.13
CA ASN A 535 -9.34 -26.34 5.12
C ASN A 535 -10.71 -26.51 4.46
N THR A 536 -11.03 -25.71 3.45
CA THR A 536 -12.35 -25.69 2.80
C THR A 536 -12.37 -26.47 1.47
N GLY A 537 -11.21 -26.62 0.83
CA GLY A 537 -11.08 -27.17 -0.52
C GLY A 537 -11.57 -26.23 -1.63
N GLU A 538 -11.96 -25.00 -1.27
CA GLU A 538 -12.34 -23.96 -2.22
C GLU A 538 -11.12 -23.54 -3.04
N ARG A 539 -11.33 -23.27 -4.34
CA ARG A 539 -10.26 -22.93 -5.27
C ARG A 539 -10.51 -21.55 -5.87
N ILE A 540 -9.45 -20.97 -6.42
CA ILE A 540 -9.49 -19.66 -7.06
C ILE A 540 -9.09 -19.76 -8.53
N CYS A 541 -9.69 -18.91 -9.36
CA CYS A 541 -9.23 -18.69 -10.71
C CYS A 541 -8.02 -17.76 -10.70
N VAL A 542 -6.94 -18.19 -11.35
CA VAL A 542 -5.67 -17.48 -11.45
C VAL A 542 -5.29 -17.34 -12.92
N ALA A 543 -4.62 -16.24 -13.28
CA ALA A 543 -4.31 -15.92 -14.68
C ALA A 543 -3.26 -16.88 -15.22
N ASP A 544 -3.52 -17.40 -16.43
CA ASP A 544 -2.62 -18.28 -17.16
C ASP A 544 -1.37 -17.53 -17.61
N CYS A 545 -0.26 -18.25 -17.72
CA CYS A 545 0.93 -17.72 -18.36
C CYS A 545 1.73 -18.79 -19.10
N THR A 546 2.57 -18.33 -20.04
CA THR A 546 3.59 -19.16 -20.69
C THR A 546 4.99 -18.62 -20.45
N THR A 547 5.10 -17.31 -20.25
CA THR A 547 6.35 -16.60 -19.95
C THR A 547 6.08 -15.47 -18.97
N ASN A 548 7.12 -14.96 -18.31
CA ASN A 548 6.99 -13.79 -17.43
C ASN A 548 6.42 -12.55 -18.12
N ALA A 549 6.48 -12.46 -19.46
CA ALA A 549 5.91 -11.34 -20.20
C ALA A 549 4.37 -11.36 -20.26
N ASP A 550 3.76 -12.51 -19.96
CA ASP A 550 2.30 -12.64 -19.85
C ASP A 550 1.79 -12.10 -18.51
N CYS A 551 2.69 -11.94 -17.52
CA CYS A 551 2.38 -11.47 -16.18
C CYS A 551 2.75 -10.00 -15.96
N ARG A 552 2.18 -9.40 -14.91
CA ARG A 552 2.58 -8.06 -14.48
C ARG A 552 4.04 -8.07 -14.01
N ALA A 553 4.89 -7.31 -14.69
CA ALA A 553 6.33 -7.29 -14.42
C ALA A 553 6.70 -6.81 -13.00
N ASP A 554 5.82 -6.07 -12.34
CA ASP A 554 6.05 -5.50 -11.02
C ASP A 554 5.47 -6.41 -9.93
N GLY A 555 6.22 -7.44 -9.53
CA GLY A 555 5.86 -8.36 -8.44
C GLY A 555 5.26 -9.71 -8.82
N TYR A 556 5.09 -10.00 -10.12
CA TYR A 556 4.53 -11.27 -10.59
C TYR A 556 5.45 -11.94 -11.61
N ALA A 557 5.48 -13.27 -11.60
CA ALA A 557 6.21 -14.07 -12.58
C ALA A 557 5.37 -15.27 -13.00
N CYS A 558 5.78 -15.91 -14.08
CA CYS A 558 5.13 -17.10 -14.60
C CYS A 558 5.78 -18.34 -14.01
N TRP A 559 5.06 -19.05 -13.13
CA TRP A 559 5.53 -20.29 -12.51
C TRP A 559 4.34 -21.12 -11.98
N ASP A 560 4.60 -22.41 -11.74
CA ASP A 560 3.64 -23.39 -11.20
C ASP A 560 3.60 -23.26 -9.67
N GLY A 561 2.66 -22.46 -9.17
CA GLY A 561 2.57 -22.07 -7.77
C GLY A 561 1.95 -23.12 -6.86
N ASP A 562 1.03 -23.93 -7.39
CA ASP A 562 0.33 -24.97 -6.62
C ASP A 562 0.80 -26.41 -6.95
N GLY A 563 1.73 -26.55 -7.89
CA GLY A 563 2.40 -27.79 -8.24
C GLY A 563 1.58 -28.70 -9.16
N ASP A 564 0.56 -28.16 -9.85
CA ASP A 564 -0.33 -28.92 -10.72
C ASP A 564 0.19 -29.08 -12.17
N GLN A 565 1.38 -28.52 -12.46
CA GLN A 565 2.05 -28.48 -13.77
C GLN A 565 1.43 -27.52 -14.80
N VAL A 566 0.50 -26.67 -14.36
CA VAL A 566 0.10 -25.46 -15.08
C VAL A 566 1.00 -24.31 -14.58
N SER A 567 1.06 -23.20 -15.31
CA SER A 567 1.82 -22.03 -14.84
C SER A 567 0.92 -20.82 -14.76
N GLU A 568 1.06 -20.13 -13.64
CA GLU A 568 0.22 -19.02 -13.24
C GLU A 568 1.02 -17.73 -13.20
N CYS A 569 0.35 -16.62 -13.44
CA CYS A 569 0.84 -15.34 -12.98
C CYS A 569 0.61 -15.20 -11.49
N TRP A 570 1.65 -15.48 -10.72
CA TRP A 570 1.61 -15.48 -9.26
C TRP A 570 2.67 -14.56 -8.66
N PRO A 571 2.46 -14.03 -7.43
CA PRO A 571 3.48 -13.29 -6.70
C PRO A 571 4.87 -13.93 -6.75
N ALA A 572 5.88 -13.11 -6.99
CA ALA A 572 7.23 -13.57 -7.20
C ALA A 572 8.27 -12.48 -6.88
N GLY A 573 9.48 -12.93 -6.54
CA GLY A 573 10.65 -12.08 -6.35
C GLY A 573 11.19 -11.55 -7.68
N THR A 574 10.66 -10.41 -8.11
CA THR A 574 11.06 -9.70 -9.33
C THR A 574 12.08 -8.58 -9.06
N GLY A 575 12.35 -8.30 -7.79
CA GLY A 575 13.28 -7.28 -7.33
C GLY A 575 14.74 -7.72 -7.35
N THR A 576 15.57 -6.95 -6.67
CA THR A 576 17.04 -7.11 -6.66
C THR A 576 17.61 -7.40 -5.29
N THR A 577 16.78 -7.48 -4.24
CA THR A 577 17.25 -7.69 -2.87
C THR A 577 17.61 -9.16 -2.64
N PRO A 578 18.87 -9.48 -2.29
CA PRO A 578 19.32 -10.86 -2.08
C PRO A 578 18.79 -11.45 -0.76
N VAL A 579 19.03 -12.74 -0.55
CA VAL A 579 18.75 -13.42 0.72
C VAL A 579 19.40 -12.66 1.88
N GLY A 580 18.67 -12.46 2.98
CA GLY A 580 19.09 -11.67 4.14
C GLY A 580 18.82 -10.16 4.06
N GLY A 581 18.42 -9.65 2.89
CA GLY A 581 18.05 -8.25 2.72
C GLY A 581 16.66 -7.91 3.28
N ALA A 582 16.42 -6.63 3.55
CA ALA A 582 15.16 -6.11 4.08
C ALA A 582 14.06 -6.16 3.00
N CYS A 583 12.83 -6.43 3.40
CA CYS A 583 11.70 -6.44 2.47
C CYS A 583 10.38 -6.09 3.16
N THR A 584 9.49 -5.41 2.46
CA THR A 584 8.09 -5.27 2.88
C THR A 584 7.15 -6.23 2.13
N GLY A 585 7.64 -6.86 1.07
CA GLY A 585 6.90 -7.85 0.31
C GLY A 585 7.79 -8.65 -0.65
N VAL A 586 7.28 -9.77 -1.13
CA VAL A 586 8.06 -10.74 -1.94
C VAL A 586 8.66 -10.11 -3.20
N TRP A 587 7.99 -9.12 -3.79
CA TRP A 587 8.41 -8.47 -5.03
C TRP A 587 9.73 -7.71 -4.92
N GLU A 588 10.20 -7.38 -3.72
CA GLU A 588 11.49 -6.70 -3.52
C GLU A 588 12.67 -7.68 -3.58
N CYS A 589 12.40 -8.95 -3.28
CA CYS A 589 13.38 -10.00 -3.23
C CYS A 589 13.76 -10.50 -4.63
N THR A 590 14.98 -11.02 -4.75
CA THR A 590 15.38 -11.85 -5.90
C THR A 590 14.87 -13.27 -5.73
N GLY A 591 14.58 -13.96 -6.84
CA GLY A 591 14.37 -15.42 -6.82
C GLY A 591 13.20 -15.90 -7.67
N GLY A 592 12.38 -15.01 -8.21
CA GLY A 592 11.17 -15.44 -8.92
C GLY A 592 10.21 -16.16 -7.98
N GLY A 593 9.59 -17.25 -8.44
CA GLY A 593 8.51 -17.93 -7.71
C GLY A 593 8.89 -18.51 -6.34
N GLY A 594 10.15 -18.87 -6.13
CA GLY A 594 10.62 -19.37 -4.82
C GLY A 594 11.01 -18.27 -3.84
N ALA A 595 10.88 -16.98 -4.19
CA ALA A 595 11.23 -15.92 -3.26
C ALA A 595 10.21 -15.81 -2.13
N VAL A 596 10.68 -15.50 -0.93
CA VAL A 596 9.86 -15.29 0.26
C VAL A 596 10.29 -14.00 0.93
N CYS A 597 9.34 -13.21 1.43
CA CYS A 597 9.62 -12.14 2.37
C CYS A 597 9.05 -12.53 3.74
N ALA A 598 9.92 -12.93 4.67
CA ALA A 598 9.50 -13.23 6.04
C ALA A 598 9.21 -11.92 6.77
N SER A 599 8.03 -11.79 7.38
CA SER A 599 7.52 -10.53 7.96
C SER A 599 8.01 -10.25 9.39
N GLU A 600 7.86 -9.00 9.82
CA GLU A 600 8.17 -8.56 11.19
C GLU A 600 7.36 -9.31 12.26
N ASP A 601 6.11 -9.69 11.96
CA ASP A 601 5.24 -10.47 12.86
C ASP A 601 5.82 -11.85 13.19
N ASN A 602 6.67 -12.37 12.31
CA ASN A 602 7.40 -13.62 12.53
C ASN A 602 8.78 -13.40 13.18
N GLY A 603 9.03 -12.21 13.73
CA GLY A 603 10.28 -11.82 14.38
C GLY A 603 11.34 -11.27 13.43
N PHE A 604 11.07 -11.16 12.13
CA PHE A 604 12.04 -10.65 11.15
C PHE A 604 11.90 -9.14 10.97
N ARG A 605 12.55 -8.36 11.83
CA ARG A 605 12.54 -6.89 11.78
C ARG A 605 12.91 -6.35 10.39
N GLN A 606 12.10 -5.45 9.84
CA GLN A 606 12.14 -4.88 8.48
C GLN A 606 12.03 -5.91 7.36
N GLY A 607 11.52 -7.10 7.69
CA GLY A 607 11.34 -8.26 6.82
C GLY A 607 12.63 -8.88 6.29
N TYR A 608 12.60 -10.14 5.89
CA TYR A 608 13.80 -10.87 5.46
C TYR A 608 13.56 -11.61 4.15
N CYS A 609 14.26 -11.17 3.10
CA CYS A 609 14.27 -11.90 1.84
C CYS A 609 14.90 -13.27 2.05
N SER A 610 14.18 -14.30 1.67
CA SER A 610 14.63 -15.69 1.64
C SER A 610 14.20 -16.33 0.33
N PHE A 611 14.59 -17.58 0.15
CA PHE A 611 14.23 -18.41 -0.99
C PHE A 611 13.84 -19.79 -0.48
N GLY A 612 12.72 -20.33 -0.94
CA GLY A 612 12.23 -21.62 -0.48
C GLY A 612 11.06 -22.16 -1.29
N PRO A 613 10.75 -23.46 -1.16
CA PRO A 613 11.47 -24.43 -0.33
C PRO A 613 12.82 -24.83 -0.95
N CYS A 614 13.84 -25.02 -0.11
CA CYS A 614 15.12 -25.62 -0.49
C CYS A 614 15.29 -26.98 0.20
N ARG A 615 16.03 -27.91 -0.41
CA ARG A 615 16.44 -29.19 0.23
C ARG A 615 17.94 -29.32 0.38
N THR A 616 18.70 -28.54 -0.39
CA THR A 616 20.16 -28.51 -0.38
C THR A 616 20.66 -27.09 -0.58
N THR A 617 21.86 -26.78 -0.06
CA THR A 617 22.54 -25.48 -0.26
C THR A 617 22.71 -25.09 -1.73
N ALA A 618 22.76 -26.08 -2.64
CA ALA A 618 22.90 -25.82 -4.08
C ALA A 618 21.66 -25.19 -4.72
N GLU A 619 20.50 -25.26 -4.06
CA GLU A 619 19.25 -24.65 -4.50
C GLU A 619 19.14 -23.18 -4.04
N CYS A 620 20.04 -22.74 -3.16
CA CYS A 620 20.04 -21.39 -2.63
C CYS A 620 20.87 -20.42 -3.49
N PRO A 621 20.47 -19.13 -3.54
CA PRO A 621 21.28 -18.07 -4.12
C PRO A 621 22.69 -17.97 -3.50
N ALA A 622 23.62 -17.29 -4.18
CA ALA A 622 24.97 -17.12 -3.68
C ALA A 622 25.00 -16.40 -2.32
N ALA A 623 25.94 -16.79 -1.44
CA ALA A 623 26.04 -16.32 -0.05
C ALA A 623 24.81 -16.66 0.81
N SER A 624 24.16 -17.79 0.52
CA SER A 624 23.14 -18.37 1.38
C SER A 624 23.19 -19.89 1.33
N HIS A 625 22.70 -20.53 2.38
CA HIS A 625 22.54 -21.98 2.46
C HIS A 625 21.14 -22.38 2.89
N CYS A 626 20.83 -23.67 2.70
CA CYS A 626 19.54 -24.20 3.08
C CYS A 626 19.58 -24.62 4.55
N GLY A 627 18.85 -23.89 5.39
CA GLY A 627 18.72 -24.16 6.82
C GLY A 627 17.25 -24.33 7.23
N LEU A 628 17.04 -24.64 8.51
CA LEU A 628 15.73 -24.90 9.13
C LEU A 628 14.92 -25.96 8.39
N ILE A 629 15.61 -27.02 7.99
CA ILE A 629 15.01 -28.14 7.24
C ILE A 629 13.99 -28.84 8.15
N ASP A 630 12.72 -28.81 7.75
CA ASP A 630 11.67 -29.54 8.43
C ASP A 630 11.97 -31.05 8.32
N PRO A 631 12.10 -31.77 9.46
CA PRO A 631 12.46 -33.19 9.45
C PRO A 631 11.38 -34.12 8.88
N GLN A 632 10.15 -33.63 8.69
CA GLN A 632 9.03 -34.37 8.11
C GLN A 632 8.97 -34.25 6.59
N THR A 633 9.17 -33.03 6.05
CA THR A 633 9.07 -32.76 4.61
C THR A 633 10.44 -32.76 3.91
N GLY A 634 11.51 -32.50 4.65
CA GLY A 634 12.87 -32.31 4.12
C GLY A 634 13.05 -30.98 3.40
N GLU A 635 12.18 -30.00 3.67
CA GLU A 635 12.19 -28.67 3.05
C GLU A 635 12.60 -27.62 4.09
N GLY A 636 13.47 -26.70 3.69
CA GLY A 636 13.95 -25.59 4.49
C GLY A 636 13.90 -24.27 3.73
N PHE A 637 14.56 -23.26 4.29
CA PHE A 637 14.64 -21.91 3.75
C PHE A 637 16.10 -21.52 3.50
N CYS A 638 16.33 -20.70 2.49
CA CYS A 638 17.66 -20.16 2.24
C CYS A 638 17.95 -19.03 3.23
N LEU A 639 18.98 -19.23 4.03
CA LEU A 639 19.44 -18.33 5.07
C LEU A 639 20.75 -17.69 4.63
N ALA A 640 20.89 -16.38 4.84
CA ALA A 640 22.08 -15.65 4.47
C ALA A 640 23.27 -16.13 5.29
N ASP A 641 24.34 -16.51 4.59
CA ASP A 641 25.58 -16.97 5.20
C ASP A 641 26.22 -15.82 5.98
N CYS A 642 26.76 -16.14 7.15
CA CYS A 642 27.62 -15.23 7.89
C CYS A 642 28.77 -15.99 8.54
N THR A 643 29.77 -15.25 8.97
CA THR A 643 30.91 -15.70 9.76
C THR A 643 31.07 -14.84 11.01
N ASP A 644 30.51 -13.62 10.99
CA ASP A 644 30.36 -12.76 12.15
C ASP A 644 29.13 -11.85 12.00
N ALA A 645 28.72 -11.23 13.11
CA ALA A 645 27.49 -10.44 13.19
C ALA A 645 27.48 -9.18 12.29
N THR A 646 28.63 -8.70 11.78
CA THR A 646 28.69 -7.52 10.90
C THR A 646 28.23 -7.81 9.48
N GLN A 647 28.22 -9.09 9.08
CA GLN A 647 27.66 -9.53 7.80
C GLN A 647 26.12 -9.62 7.85
N CYS A 648 25.55 -9.52 9.05
CA CYS A 648 24.12 -9.49 9.30
C CYS A 648 23.64 -8.06 9.53
N ARG A 649 22.33 -7.86 9.41
CA ARG A 649 21.74 -6.56 9.71
C ARG A 649 21.84 -6.28 11.21
N ALA A 650 22.56 -5.22 11.58
CA ALA A 650 22.77 -4.86 12.97
C ALA A 650 21.46 -4.58 13.76
N ASP A 651 20.39 -4.24 13.04
CA ASP A 651 19.08 -3.93 13.61
C ASP A 651 18.20 -5.19 13.72
N GLY A 652 18.46 -6.02 14.72
CA GLY A 652 17.64 -7.20 15.05
C GLY A 652 18.18 -8.55 14.56
N TYR A 653 19.40 -8.63 14.03
CA TYR A 653 20.00 -9.89 13.54
C TYR A 653 21.39 -10.12 14.12
N LEU A 654 21.71 -11.39 14.39
CA LEU A 654 23.05 -11.84 14.76
C LEU A 654 23.48 -12.98 13.86
N CYS A 655 24.79 -13.24 13.86
CA CYS A 655 25.38 -14.38 13.19
C CYS A 655 25.56 -15.54 14.18
N TYR A 656 24.78 -16.60 14.01
CA TYR A 656 24.88 -17.80 14.83
C TYR A 656 24.21 -18.99 14.14
N ASP A 657 24.58 -20.19 14.57
CA ASP A 657 24.03 -21.47 14.10
C ASP A 657 22.65 -21.66 14.75
N THR A 658 21.59 -21.33 14.03
CA THR A 658 20.22 -21.36 14.58
C THR A 658 19.57 -22.73 14.52
N ASP A 659 20.01 -23.62 13.63
CA ASP A 659 19.37 -24.91 13.37
C ASP A 659 20.26 -26.12 13.73
N GLY A 660 21.49 -25.86 14.17
CA GLY A 660 22.45 -26.84 14.66
C GLY A 660 23.20 -27.57 13.54
N ASP A 661 23.18 -27.06 12.31
CA ASP A 661 23.82 -27.69 11.16
C ASP A 661 25.32 -27.36 11.01
N GLN A 662 25.85 -26.51 11.90
CA GLN A 662 27.22 -25.98 11.95
C GLN A 662 27.56 -24.95 10.86
N ALA A 663 26.60 -24.56 10.02
CA ALA A 663 26.64 -23.28 9.33
C ALA A 663 26.25 -22.17 10.32
N THR A 664 26.58 -20.93 9.97
CA THR A 664 26.13 -19.77 10.74
C THR A 664 25.35 -18.85 9.82
N GLU A 665 24.20 -18.40 10.33
CA GLU A 665 23.20 -17.68 9.57
C GLU A 665 22.99 -16.29 10.15
N CYS A 666 22.65 -15.34 9.28
CA CYS A 666 22.00 -14.13 9.75
C CYS A 666 20.56 -14.41 10.13
N TRP A 667 20.31 -14.45 11.45
CA TRP A 667 19.01 -14.81 12.02
C TRP A 667 18.53 -13.77 13.05
N PRO A 668 17.20 -13.57 13.20
CA PRO A 668 16.64 -12.67 14.19
C PRO A 668 17.16 -12.91 15.61
N ALA A 669 17.53 -11.84 16.30
CA ALA A 669 18.07 -11.89 17.66
C ALA A 669 17.79 -10.61 18.47
N ALA A 670 17.96 -10.70 19.78
CA ALA A 670 17.79 -9.59 20.72
C ALA A 670 19.03 -8.69 20.76
N THR A 671 19.12 -7.79 19.78
CA THR A 671 20.21 -6.80 19.63
C THR A 671 19.95 -5.49 20.35
N GLY A 672 18.78 -5.33 20.96
CA GLY A 672 18.35 -4.12 21.65
C GLY A 672 18.95 -3.96 23.03
N THR A 673 18.48 -2.95 23.75
CA THR A 673 18.98 -2.61 25.10
C THR A 673 17.98 -2.91 26.21
N GLY A 674 16.76 -3.36 25.88
CA GLY A 674 15.73 -3.68 26.86
C GLY A 674 16.19 -4.75 27.84
N ALA A 675 16.16 -4.44 29.12
CA ALA A 675 16.45 -5.39 30.18
C ALA A 675 15.27 -6.34 30.40
N VAL A 676 15.51 -7.46 31.09
CA VAL A 676 14.44 -8.38 31.48
C VAL A 676 13.36 -7.61 32.25
N GLY A 677 12.15 -7.57 31.70
CA GLY A 677 10.98 -6.88 32.21
C GLY A 677 10.65 -5.51 31.62
N ASP A 678 11.47 -5.01 30.70
CA ASP A 678 11.12 -3.83 29.91
C ASP A 678 10.02 -4.17 28.88
N PRO A 679 9.14 -3.20 28.51
CA PRO A 679 8.15 -3.40 27.47
C PRO A 679 8.82 -3.61 26.11
N CYS A 680 8.20 -4.41 25.26
CA CYS A 680 8.69 -4.67 23.91
C CYS A 680 7.57 -5.06 22.96
N VAL A 681 7.75 -4.77 21.67
CA VAL A 681 6.89 -5.29 20.59
C VAL A 681 7.61 -6.35 19.74
N GLY A 682 8.93 -6.49 19.88
CA GLY A 682 9.74 -7.48 19.17
C GLY A 682 11.04 -7.79 19.90
N SER A 683 11.65 -8.94 19.57
CA SER A 683 12.88 -9.42 20.22
C SER A 683 14.04 -8.44 20.08
N TRP A 684 14.12 -7.72 18.96
CA TRP A 684 15.14 -6.72 18.66
C TRP A 684 15.17 -5.52 19.61
N GLU A 685 14.12 -5.28 20.40
CA GLU A 685 14.11 -4.23 21.43
C GLU A 685 14.75 -4.70 22.73
N CYS A 686 14.77 -6.02 22.94
CA CYS A 686 15.36 -6.66 24.10
C CYS A 686 16.87 -6.84 23.92
N GLY A 687 17.57 -6.82 25.03
CA GLY A 687 18.93 -7.33 25.13
C GLY A 687 18.93 -8.82 25.44
N GLY A 688 20.11 -9.44 25.35
CA GLY A 688 20.29 -10.88 25.61
C GLY A 688 20.84 -11.66 24.43
N GLY A 689 21.04 -11.01 23.27
CA GLY A 689 21.63 -11.62 22.09
C GLY A 689 20.79 -12.79 21.58
N VAL A 690 21.42 -13.94 21.34
CA VAL A 690 20.73 -15.15 20.84
C VAL A 690 19.77 -15.76 21.87
N ASP A 691 19.94 -15.44 23.16
CA ASP A 691 19.08 -15.95 24.23
C ASP A 691 17.92 -15.00 24.56
N GLY A 692 17.96 -13.76 24.07
CA GLY A 692 16.96 -12.74 24.39
C GLY A 692 15.72 -12.86 23.51
N PHE A 693 14.54 -12.62 24.08
CA PHE A 693 13.28 -12.67 23.35
C PHE A 693 12.25 -11.70 23.95
N CYS A 694 11.27 -11.32 23.14
CA CYS A 694 10.12 -10.55 23.58
C CYS A 694 8.92 -11.48 23.76
N ILE A 695 8.30 -11.44 24.94
CA ILE A 695 6.95 -11.98 25.12
C ILE A 695 6.00 -10.88 24.69
N THR A 696 5.43 -11.00 23.50
CA THR A 696 4.49 -10.01 22.97
C THR A 696 3.18 -10.03 23.74
N GLU A 697 2.47 -8.90 23.70
CA GLU A 697 1.13 -8.79 24.27
C GLU A 697 0.20 -9.81 23.62
N GLN A 698 -0.50 -10.59 24.45
CA GLN A 698 -1.40 -11.64 23.98
C GLN A 698 -2.81 -11.09 23.77
N ALA A 699 -3.60 -11.76 22.93
CA ALA A 699 -4.97 -11.34 22.60
C ALA A 699 -5.91 -11.30 23.82
N ASP A 700 -5.58 -11.99 24.92
CA ASP A 700 -6.33 -11.96 26.18
C ASP A 700 -5.96 -10.79 27.12
N GLY A 701 -5.05 -9.92 26.67
CA GLY A 701 -4.54 -8.76 27.42
C GLY A 701 -3.46 -9.12 28.44
N SER A 702 -2.93 -10.35 28.43
CA SER A 702 -1.75 -10.69 29.20
C SER A 702 -0.48 -10.07 28.59
N TRP A 703 0.46 -9.65 29.44
CA TRP A 703 1.68 -8.93 29.07
C TRP A 703 1.42 -7.61 28.32
N PRO A 704 0.68 -6.65 28.90
CA PRO A 704 0.36 -5.39 28.25
C PRO A 704 1.62 -4.60 27.89
N GLY A 705 1.79 -4.24 26.62
CA GLY A 705 3.00 -3.60 26.10
C GLY A 705 4.22 -4.53 25.95
N GLY A 706 4.01 -5.84 26.07
CA GLY A 706 5.03 -6.89 25.99
C GLY A 706 6.03 -6.92 27.15
N TYR A 707 6.95 -7.87 27.10
CA TYR A 707 7.91 -8.12 28.18
C TYR A 707 9.19 -8.77 27.68
N CYS A 708 10.31 -8.05 27.80
CA CYS A 708 11.62 -8.58 27.48
C CYS A 708 12.04 -9.68 28.45
N SER A 709 12.55 -10.78 27.91
CA SER A 709 13.01 -11.94 28.67
C SER A 709 14.23 -12.57 28.00
N GLN A 710 14.86 -13.53 28.68
CA GLN A 710 16.03 -14.24 28.18
C GLN A 710 16.01 -15.70 28.63
N GLU A 711 16.45 -16.62 27.77
CA GLU A 711 16.76 -17.99 28.16
C GLU A 711 17.95 -18.03 29.14
N CYS A 712 17.88 -18.92 30.13
CA CYS A 712 18.91 -19.06 31.14
C CYS A 712 19.12 -20.53 31.51
N ALA A 713 20.36 -21.01 31.38
CA ALA A 713 20.69 -22.41 31.67
C ALA A 713 20.91 -22.69 33.18
N GLN A 714 21.35 -21.69 33.95
CA GLN A 714 21.29 -21.59 35.43
C GLN A 714 22.12 -20.37 35.90
N THR A 715 21.84 -19.89 37.11
CA THR A 715 22.35 -18.66 37.75
C THR A 715 23.84 -18.32 37.49
N PRO A 716 24.17 -17.02 37.36
CA PRO A 716 23.31 -15.87 37.65
C PRO A 716 22.60 -15.31 36.41
N CYS A 717 21.29 -15.09 36.51
CA CYS A 717 20.54 -14.25 35.60
C CYS A 717 20.99 -12.78 35.71
N PRO A 718 20.60 -11.90 34.76
CA PRO A 718 20.78 -10.47 34.90
C PRO A 718 20.36 -9.95 36.29
N THR A 719 21.03 -8.90 36.77
CA THR A 719 20.81 -8.40 38.14
C THR A 719 19.35 -8.01 38.33
N GLY A 720 18.67 -8.66 39.29
CA GLY A 720 17.26 -8.40 39.58
C GLY A 720 16.27 -9.41 38.99
N SER A 721 16.72 -10.35 38.15
CA SER A 721 15.88 -11.42 37.60
C SER A 721 16.18 -12.80 38.21
N GLN A 722 15.26 -13.75 38.03
CA GLN A 722 15.39 -15.13 38.50
C GLN A 722 15.08 -16.09 37.36
N CYS A 723 15.91 -17.13 37.22
CA CYS A 723 15.66 -18.19 36.26
C CYS A 723 14.49 -19.04 36.74
N TYR A 724 13.44 -19.14 35.94
CA TYR A 724 12.30 -19.99 36.22
C TYR A 724 12.32 -21.19 35.26
N THR A 725 12.23 -22.41 35.77
CA THR A 725 11.99 -23.58 34.94
C THR A 725 10.52 -23.62 34.58
N ALA A 726 10.19 -23.38 33.30
CA ALA A 726 8.83 -23.48 32.80
C ALA A 726 8.25 -24.87 33.11
N GLN A 727 7.35 -24.96 34.10
CA GLN A 727 6.47 -26.11 34.24
C GLN A 727 5.38 -25.97 33.16
N SER A 728 5.51 -26.73 32.08
CA SER A 728 4.49 -27.01 31.06
C SER A 728 3.27 -26.07 31.05
N GLY A 729 3.33 -25.01 30.25
CA GLY A 729 2.20 -24.11 29.96
C GLY A 729 2.50 -22.66 30.34
N PHE A 730 3.23 -21.98 29.44
CA PHE A 730 2.98 -20.55 29.18
C PHE A 730 2.00 -20.48 28.02
#